data_AF-A0A0V8TBE8-F1
#
_entry.id   AF-A0A0V8TBE8-F1
#
_cell.length_a   1.000
_cell.length_b   1.000
_cell.length_c   1.000
_cell.angle_alpha   90.00
_cell.angle_beta   90.00
_cell.angle_gamma   90.00
#
_symmetry.space_group_name_H-M   'P 1'
#
loop_
_entity.id
_entity.type
_entity.pdbx_description
1 polymer ?
#
loop_
_entity_poly.entity_id
_entity_poly.type
_entity_poly.pdbx_seq_one_letter_code
_entity_poly.pdbx_strand_id
1 'polypeptide(L)'
;MNPALAAAVDVFRTLGWDRATLDDVETLPLGTPEQQRVARAGLAKGEWGAWGHIDGNTYGWISGIDVDRTMLAVFAVRVGVDAKRSAALLPGTQAVDDERATRLLAVRGPRFAERFVDAACRADRRLWEHSTSVHAGAVVRLVDLHDLPVPASVEYLRDWAVYAQGALTGEGELFPRERGWCPPEVVTRRLPEHVRQAVALGVPATGPFGAVVPAAVEQGLLDHDEAVTLVLAALDSAQRPGDRKAWAQVLTGPLGVTGGALVPHADALVPALAHGDSAVVEAIAPALVAGVDDDLLADVLTVSLLVRTKKVLRLLLAEAARRPRPSDDVVAAVAPLVLPHTSGTDRTLARAATALADAWGMTADPDDAEDDTPVGGLWQDPPPVWEVPRLDVGEPSAAALTAAAATLTGRPDGVVDVEVERFLALANAVAHADVAAARTALGGVRTSWVAGLRCVPSWIAGEPSPLTDRPADPERWNANPLIWDVLHAREASVVARLGAAPVLLSTPTWVDLRIDPADLVVRLRAYADAGAAAAEADLFLAMLRADGALVTDDVLAALDALPVPVVLQDGTDAGVAAGPALRRHLTDPVREPALEIDPQWRRWTPATPAVPASLDAFPRRVGANRHSHPGFETFPTWGDAAGRAVGAAEDAASGLVLRQAVRRATPLPPGTAVNLLGAQRGFHAVAAPDGTTAVMEAWERGLLRPGVPDVRLLDWAETPSNLAALARALRELAGEGLLAVVWPVLDDVVAASLRAPRMLAGTADVAEAVQALLPEVEAAVAAGVADAGVLALPGVRALAGRGGASRAVVAARAVVAQLPEPVAAPEAETPAAAAGEPAATAPASATTRPTRAFAEVWPDDAGTLPAVVDGAAITAVWDDPDASSRMLAVDIDVPGQSGGPFRVTKGWFYDLEREGQCAARSAAARAAGANHHGHDAWLHWDAAAGRLVVSPHRNWRTGADGPLTGGDVPPLTTSMAAVVLASLCHDDAQVWSVQTVVREGLLGSAAVTVAVRALLPHPDVTPARMMKLLESDPTTLPVLWPLLVEPVRHAAGLDGPAPRWLNRVLDVALLHAPLLREAADRGLLPADAAAWPGLRDLAERGGSPTVRRKARTLVEQVLPG
;
A
#
# COMPACT_ATOMS: atom_id res chain seq x y z
N MET A 1 32.11 28.90 12.16
CA MET A 1 32.95 27.75 11.77
C MET A 1 33.69 27.23 12.99
N ASN A 2 33.65 25.92 13.26
CA ASN A 2 34.38 25.30 14.37
C ASN A 2 35.90 25.52 14.20
N PRO A 3 36.62 26.11 15.18
CA PRO A 3 38.06 26.38 15.06
C PRO A 3 38.89 25.12 14.76
N ALA A 4 38.49 23.97 15.27
CA ALA A 4 39.17 22.70 15.01
C ALA A 4 38.96 22.21 13.57
N LEU A 5 37.79 22.44 12.99
CA LEU A 5 37.50 22.11 11.58
C LEU A 5 38.31 23.01 10.63
N ALA A 6 38.37 24.31 10.91
CA ALA A 6 39.17 25.24 10.12
C ALA A 6 40.66 24.83 10.10
N ALA A 7 41.22 24.50 11.27
CA ALA A 7 42.60 24.02 11.37
C ALA A 7 42.82 22.70 10.59
N ALA A 8 41.84 21.81 10.55
CA ALA A 8 41.93 20.58 9.74
C ALA A 8 41.89 20.87 8.23
N VAL A 9 41.06 21.80 7.78
CA VAL A 9 41.00 22.26 6.38
C VAL A 9 42.30 22.94 5.96
N ASP A 10 42.93 23.69 6.85
CA ASP A 10 44.24 24.29 6.58
C ASP A 10 45.35 23.23 6.44
N VAL A 11 45.33 22.19 7.27
CA VAL A 11 46.24 21.03 7.09
C VAL A 11 45.98 20.33 5.75
N PHE A 12 44.72 20.09 5.40
CA PHE A 12 44.31 19.50 4.13
C PHE A 12 44.88 20.29 2.92
N ARG A 13 44.74 21.62 2.92
CA ARG A 13 45.32 22.51 1.88
C ARG A 13 46.84 22.50 1.86
N THR A 14 47.47 22.57 3.04
CA THR A 14 48.93 22.61 3.15
C THR A 14 49.57 21.35 2.57
N LEU A 15 48.88 20.21 2.67
CA LEU A 15 49.31 18.93 2.13
C LEU A 15 48.93 18.75 0.64
N GLY A 16 48.29 19.74 0.02
CA GLY A 16 47.94 19.77 -1.40
C GLY A 16 46.71 18.94 -1.77
N TRP A 17 45.92 18.50 -0.80
CA TRP A 17 44.74 17.67 -1.05
C TRP A 17 43.60 18.44 -1.75
N ASP A 18 43.54 19.77 -1.61
CA ASP A 18 42.53 20.65 -2.24
C ASP A 18 42.69 20.78 -3.76
N ARG A 19 43.86 20.39 -4.29
CA ARG A 19 44.22 20.49 -5.72
C ARG A 19 44.43 19.13 -6.38
N ALA A 20 44.33 18.05 -5.62
CA ALA A 20 44.51 16.69 -6.08
C ALA A 20 43.18 16.07 -6.54
N THR A 21 43.24 14.93 -7.22
CA THR A 21 42.05 14.17 -7.62
C THR A 21 41.96 12.84 -6.86
N LEU A 22 40.83 12.14 -7.03
CA LEU A 22 40.61 10.81 -6.45
C LEU A 22 41.62 9.74 -6.93
N ASP A 23 42.34 9.98 -8.02
CA ASP A 23 43.38 9.05 -8.48
C ASP A 23 44.66 9.14 -7.64
N ASP A 24 44.91 10.27 -6.98
CA ASP A 24 46.12 10.52 -6.19
C ASP A 24 45.99 10.07 -4.74
N VAL A 25 44.76 9.88 -4.24
CA VAL A 25 44.43 9.83 -2.81
C VAL A 25 45.11 8.72 -2.02
N GLU A 26 45.55 7.63 -2.66
CA GLU A 26 46.26 6.54 -1.98
C GLU A 26 47.73 6.89 -1.68
N THR A 27 48.31 7.82 -2.45
CA THR A 27 49.74 8.19 -2.36
C THR A 27 49.99 9.56 -1.73
N LEU A 28 48.96 10.41 -1.63
CA LEU A 28 49.08 11.74 -1.04
C LEU A 28 49.62 11.73 0.40
N PRO A 29 50.44 12.73 0.79
CA PRO A 29 51.00 12.80 2.13
C PRO A 29 49.92 13.10 3.18
N LEU A 30 50.04 12.46 4.34
CA LEU A 30 49.18 12.73 5.51
C LEU A 30 49.78 13.78 6.46
N GLY A 31 50.97 14.28 6.14
CA GLY A 31 51.71 15.24 6.96
C GLY A 31 52.39 14.62 8.18
N THR A 32 52.99 15.48 9.00
CA THR A 32 53.66 15.12 10.25
C THR A 32 52.67 14.57 11.29
N PRO A 33 53.12 13.83 12.32
CA PRO A 33 52.24 13.32 13.37
C PRO A 33 51.37 14.40 14.04
N GLU A 34 51.90 15.62 14.16
CA GLU A 34 51.17 16.76 14.72
C GLU A 34 50.07 17.25 13.77
N GLN A 35 50.36 17.38 12.48
CA GLN A 35 49.36 17.71 11.46
C GLN A 35 48.24 16.66 11.39
N GLN A 36 48.59 15.37 11.47
CA GLN A 36 47.60 14.28 11.50
C GLN A 36 46.72 14.36 12.76
N ARG A 37 47.30 14.69 13.92
CA ARG A 37 46.55 14.87 15.18
C ARG A 37 45.56 16.02 15.07
N VAL A 38 45.98 17.16 14.52
CA VAL A 38 45.13 18.33 14.29
C VAL A 38 44.01 18.02 13.30
N ALA A 39 44.35 17.45 12.14
CA ALA A 39 43.37 17.06 11.12
C ALA A 39 42.35 16.06 11.69
N ARG A 40 42.80 15.00 12.37
CA ARG A 40 41.90 14.02 12.97
C ARG A 40 40.98 14.65 14.01
N ALA A 41 41.50 15.51 14.90
CA ALA A 41 40.69 16.16 15.91
C ALA A 41 39.58 17.04 15.30
N GLY A 42 39.88 17.76 14.22
CA GLY A 42 38.91 18.60 13.52
C GLY A 42 37.88 17.84 12.67
N LEU A 43 38.24 16.66 12.16
CA LEU A 43 37.39 15.87 11.25
C LEU A 43 36.61 14.74 11.96
N ALA A 44 37.03 14.35 13.16
CA ALA A 44 36.45 13.22 13.89
C ALA A 44 35.01 13.45 14.38
N LYS A 45 34.59 14.71 14.57
CA LYS A 45 33.29 15.05 15.15
C LYS A 45 32.76 16.37 14.60
N GLY A 46 31.46 16.59 14.75
CA GLY A 46 30.77 17.82 14.38
C GLY A 46 30.42 17.88 12.90
N GLU A 47 29.49 18.76 12.57
CA GLU A 47 29.07 18.98 11.20
C GLU A 47 30.05 19.89 10.45
N TRP A 48 30.14 19.70 9.13
CA TRP A 48 30.97 20.54 8.26
C TRP A 48 30.24 21.82 7.78
N GLY A 49 29.23 22.24 8.52
CA GLY A 49 28.40 23.42 8.30
C GLY A 49 27.38 23.59 9.42
N ALA A 50 26.47 24.54 9.25
CA ALA A 50 25.39 24.79 10.19
C ALA A 50 24.14 25.28 9.46
N TRP A 51 22.97 24.98 10.02
CA TRP A 51 21.72 25.58 9.57
C TRP A 51 21.61 27.02 10.05
N GLY A 52 21.20 27.92 9.17
CA GLY A 52 21.03 29.33 9.48
C GLY A 52 20.14 30.04 8.46
N HIS A 53 19.80 31.29 8.76
CA HIS A 53 19.00 32.14 7.88
C HIS A 53 19.84 32.54 6.65
N ILE A 54 19.42 32.12 5.45
CA ILE A 54 20.11 32.42 4.18
C ILE A 54 19.62 33.77 3.62
N ASP A 55 18.30 33.98 3.53
CA ASP A 55 17.68 35.26 3.11
C ASP A 55 16.23 35.41 3.64
N GLY A 56 15.57 36.54 3.32
CA GLY A 56 14.41 37.16 4.02
C GLY A 56 13.12 36.35 4.26
N ASN A 57 13.11 35.04 3.96
CA ASN A 57 12.24 34.05 4.61
C ASN A 57 12.75 32.59 4.43
N THR A 58 14.03 32.40 4.10
CA THR A 58 14.63 31.11 3.76
C THR A 58 15.72 30.78 4.77
N TYR A 59 15.53 29.71 5.52
CA TYR A 59 16.60 29.07 6.29
C TYR A 59 17.19 27.92 5.46
N GLY A 60 18.50 27.69 5.57
CA GLY A 60 19.16 26.59 4.90
C GLY A 60 20.56 26.29 5.42
N TRP A 61 21.21 25.29 4.83
CA TRP A 61 22.56 24.88 5.20
C TRP A 61 23.61 25.87 4.70
N ILE A 62 24.38 26.42 5.64
CA ILE A 62 25.57 27.21 5.35
C ILE A 62 26.77 26.27 5.52
N SER A 63 27.41 25.91 4.40
CA SER A 63 28.63 25.10 4.44
C SER A 63 29.70 25.83 5.26
N GLY A 64 30.24 25.12 6.24
CA GLY A 64 31.36 25.58 7.07
C GLY A 64 32.71 25.22 6.46
N ILE A 65 32.71 24.60 5.27
CA ILE A 65 33.89 24.27 4.48
C ILE A 65 33.73 24.84 3.05
N ASP A 66 34.85 25.22 2.46
CA ASP A 66 34.99 25.80 1.12
C ASP A 66 35.94 24.98 0.25
N VAL A 67 36.03 23.67 0.53
CA VAL A 67 36.86 22.69 -0.19
C VAL A 67 36.01 21.50 -0.64
N ASP A 68 36.52 20.69 -1.58
CA ASP A 68 35.84 19.48 -2.05
C ASP A 68 35.60 18.49 -0.90
N ARG A 69 34.32 18.20 -0.65
CA ARG A 69 33.89 17.38 0.48
C ARG A 69 34.30 15.91 0.32
N THR A 70 34.27 15.38 -0.88
CA THR A 70 34.64 13.99 -1.18
C THR A 70 36.12 13.78 -0.88
N MET A 71 36.98 14.67 -1.37
CA MET A 71 38.41 14.67 -1.08
C MET A 71 38.69 14.84 0.42
N LEU A 72 37.95 15.72 1.10
CA LEU A 72 38.08 15.91 2.56
C LEU A 72 37.63 14.67 3.35
N ALA A 73 36.61 13.96 2.89
CA ALA A 73 36.15 12.70 3.49
C ALA A 73 37.18 11.57 3.32
N VAL A 74 37.75 11.42 2.12
CA VAL A 74 38.84 10.47 1.87
C VAL A 74 40.07 10.82 2.72
N PHE A 75 40.41 12.10 2.82
CA PHE A 75 41.47 12.57 3.72
C PHE A 75 41.19 12.19 5.17
N ALA A 76 39.96 12.45 5.66
CA ALA A 76 39.54 12.10 7.01
C ALA A 76 39.74 10.59 7.31
N VAL A 77 39.34 9.72 6.38
CA VAL A 77 39.55 8.27 6.47
C VAL A 77 41.04 7.94 6.57
N ARG A 78 41.89 8.54 5.73
CA ARG A 78 43.34 8.25 5.75
C ARG A 78 44.07 8.81 6.96
N VAL A 79 43.72 9.99 7.46
CA VAL A 79 44.33 10.56 8.69
C VAL A 79 43.84 9.88 9.98
N GLY A 80 42.87 8.98 9.89
CA GLY A 80 42.56 8.06 10.97
C GLY A 80 41.34 8.39 11.80
N VAL A 81 40.30 9.03 11.23
CA VAL A 81 38.99 9.10 11.92
C VAL A 81 38.43 7.69 12.16
N ASP A 82 37.52 7.55 13.13
CA ASP A 82 36.95 6.25 13.50
C ASP A 82 35.97 5.71 12.45
N ALA A 83 35.65 4.41 12.54
CA ALA A 83 34.87 3.69 11.54
C ALA A 83 33.44 4.23 11.38
N LYS A 84 32.78 4.62 12.49
CA LYS A 84 31.43 5.20 12.46
C LYS A 84 31.44 6.54 11.73
N ARG A 85 32.44 7.37 12.01
CA ARG A 85 32.62 8.65 11.33
C ARG A 85 33.00 8.45 9.85
N SER A 86 33.87 7.50 9.53
CA SER A 86 34.20 7.15 8.14
C SER A 86 32.95 6.72 7.37
N ALA A 87 32.09 5.88 7.94
CA ALA A 87 30.84 5.47 7.30
C ALA A 87 29.88 6.65 7.09
N ALA A 88 29.89 7.66 7.96
CA ALA A 88 29.08 8.86 7.83
C ALA A 88 29.63 9.86 6.79
N LEU A 89 30.95 9.94 6.65
CA LEU A 89 31.62 10.91 5.77
C LEU A 89 31.84 10.40 4.35
N LEU A 90 32.16 9.11 4.18
CA LEU A 90 32.41 8.56 2.84
C LEU A 90 31.14 8.63 2.00
N PRO A 91 31.21 9.24 0.80
CA PRO A 91 30.08 9.30 -0.10
C PRO A 91 29.84 7.93 -0.76
N GLY A 92 28.72 7.80 -1.46
CA GLY A 92 28.40 6.57 -2.20
C GLY A 92 29.24 6.37 -3.46
N THR A 93 29.00 5.23 -4.11
CA THR A 93 29.76 4.72 -5.28
C THR A 93 29.88 5.69 -6.46
N GLN A 94 28.93 6.63 -6.61
CA GLN A 94 28.97 7.65 -7.66
C GLN A 94 30.12 8.65 -7.49
N ALA A 95 30.59 8.85 -6.26
CA ALA A 95 31.70 9.77 -5.96
C ALA A 95 33.00 9.02 -5.66
N VAL A 96 32.95 7.89 -4.96
CA VAL A 96 34.11 7.02 -4.72
C VAL A 96 33.71 5.59 -5.03
N ASP A 97 34.29 5.01 -6.07
CA ASP A 97 34.01 3.64 -6.47
C ASP A 97 34.32 2.64 -5.34
N ASP A 98 33.62 1.51 -5.35
CA ASP A 98 33.64 0.54 -4.26
C ASP A 98 35.02 -0.11 -4.08
N GLU A 99 35.79 -0.29 -5.15
CA GLU A 99 37.13 -0.86 -5.06
C GLU A 99 38.10 0.09 -4.38
N ARG A 100 38.06 1.36 -4.74
CA ARG A 100 38.84 2.42 -4.10
C ARG A 100 38.43 2.61 -2.65
N ALA A 101 37.13 2.64 -2.36
CA ALA A 101 36.63 2.69 -0.98
C ALA A 101 37.13 1.48 -0.16
N THR A 102 37.07 0.27 -0.73
CA THR A 102 37.60 -0.96 -0.10
C THR A 102 39.08 -0.81 0.23
N ARG A 103 39.93 -0.39 -0.74
CA ARG A 103 41.37 -0.24 -0.51
C ARG A 103 41.69 0.78 0.58
N LEU A 104 40.99 1.92 0.60
CA LEU A 104 41.15 2.97 1.61
C LEU A 104 40.76 2.51 3.02
N LEU A 105 39.74 1.66 3.13
CA LEU A 105 39.24 1.15 4.41
C LEU A 105 40.07 -0.04 4.90
N ALA A 106 40.48 -0.94 4.00
CA ALA A 106 41.19 -2.19 4.33
C ALA A 106 42.53 -1.97 5.03
N VAL A 107 43.27 -0.92 4.65
CA VAL A 107 44.57 -0.58 5.28
C VAL A 107 44.45 -0.22 6.77
N ARG A 108 43.24 0.02 7.28
CA ARG A 108 42.96 0.30 8.69
C ARG A 108 42.83 -0.96 9.55
N GLY A 109 42.82 -2.13 8.91
CA GLY A 109 42.83 -3.45 9.56
C GLY A 109 41.44 -3.99 9.94
N PRO A 110 41.37 -5.28 10.32
CA PRO A 110 40.13 -6.05 10.45
C PRO A 110 39.16 -5.47 11.49
N ARG A 111 39.67 -5.02 12.65
CA ARG A 111 38.84 -4.42 13.71
C ARG A 111 38.19 -3.10 13.28
N PHE A 112 38.84 -2.35 12.38
CA PHE A 112 38.23 -1.14 11.83
C PHE A 112 37.18 -1.49 10.80
N ALA A 113 37.47 -2.45 9.91
CA ALA A 113 36.56 -2.93 8.89
C ALA A 113 35.25 -3.47 9.51
N GLU A 114 35.34 -4.31 10.54
CA GLU A 114 34.18 -4.82 11.29
C GLU A 114 33.28 -3.67 11.79
N ARG A 115 33.86 -2.70 12.50
CA ARG A 115 33.12 -1.54 13.02
C ARG A 115 32.59 -0.63 11.92
N PHE A 116 33.20 -0.63 10.74
CA PHE A 116 32.74 0.13 9.59
C PHE A 116 31.52 -0.56 8.97
N VAL A 117 31.57 -1.88 8.78
CA VAL A 117 30.45 -2.70 8.30
C VAL A 117 29.22 -2.50 9.21
N ASP A 118 29.39 -2.59 10.52
CA ASP A 118 28.31 -2.34 11.50
C ASP A 118 27.69 -0.93 11.36
N ALA A 119 28.52 0.08 11.10
CA ALA A 119 28.05 1.45 10.94
C ALA A 119 27.41 1.73 9.56
N ALA A 120 27.85 1.00 8.53
CA ALA A 120 27.45 1.21 7.15
C ALA A 120 26.17 0.43 6.77
N CYS A 121 25.98 -0.77 7.30
CA CYS A 121 24.84 -1.65 6.99
C CYS A 121 23.58 -1.24 7.79
N ARG A 122 22.90 -0.18 7.32
CA ARG A 122 21.67 0.35 7.92
C ARG A 122 20.59 0.56 6.87
N ALA A 123 19.32 0.37 7.26
CA ALA A 123 18.18 0.47 6.35
C ALA A 123 18.02 1.86 5.72
N ASP A 124 18.37 2.94 6.42
CA ASP A 124 18.31 4.34 5.93
C ASP A 124 19.36 4.70 4.88
N ARG A 125 20.20 3.73 4.53
CA ARG A 125 21.24 3.80 3.49
C ARG A 125 20.93 2.89 2.29
N ARG A 126 19.71 2.35 2.21
CA ARG A 126 19.18 1.61 1.08
C ARG A 126 18.02 2.39 0.48
N LEU A 127 17.89 2.40 -0.85
CA LEU A 127 16.86 3.22 -1.52
C LEU A 127 15.50 2.51 -1.60
N TRP A 128 15.50 1.19 -1.83
CA TRP A 128 14.33 0.30 -1.73
C TRP A 128 14.73 -1.10 -1.25
N GLU A 129 13.77 -1.89 -0.78
CA GLU A 129 13.97 -3.16 -0.04
C GLU A 129 14.95 -4.16 -0.70
N HIS A 130 15.01 -4.19 -2.04
CA HIS A 130 15.80 -5.16 -2.81
C HIS A 130 17.03 -4.58 -3.55
N SER A 131 17.25 -3.25 -3.50
CA SER A 131 18.47 -2.59 -4.02
C SER A 131 19.69 -2.77 -3.13
N THR A 132 20.91 -2.62 -3.63
CA THR A 132 22.13 -2.45 -2.79
C THR A 132 22.14 -1.16 -1.97
N SER A 133 22.73 -1.20 -0.77
CA SER A 133 22.99 -0.02 0.06
C SER A 133 24.11 0.88 -0.49
N VAL A 134 24.24 2.09 0.05
CA VAL A 134 25.25 3.10 -0.35
C VAL A 134 26.68 2.54 -0.37
N HIS A 135 27.04 1.65 0.56
CA HIS A 135 28.40 1.11 0.71
C HIS A 135 28.50 -0.40 0.39
N ALA A 136 27.48 -0.97 -0.26
CA ALA A 136 27.30 -2.42 -0.42
C ALA A 136 28.55 -3.17 -0.91
N GLY A 137 29.16 -2.77 -2.03
CA GLY A 137 30.32 -3.50 -2.56
C GLY A 137 31.57 -3.34 -1.70
N ALA A 138 31.74 -2.19 -1.05
CA ALA A 138 32.85 -2.00 -0.11
C ALA A 138 32.70 -2.89 1.14
N VAL A 139 31.50 -2.98 1.73
CA VAL A 139 31.29 -3.80 2.93
C VAL A 139 31.41 -5.30 2.63
N VAL A 140 30.88 -5.78 1.50
CA VAL A 140 31.00 -7.18 1.09
C VAL A 140 32.46 -7.57 0.86
N ARG A 141 33.22 -6.72 0.15
CA ARG A 141 34.66 -6.96 -0.07
C ARG A 141 35.47 -6.89 1.22
N LEU A 142 35.14 -6.00 2.15
CA LEU A 142 35.85 -5.89 3.44
C LEU A 142 35.63 -7.13 4.32
N VAL A 143 34.42 -7.69 4.35
CA VAL A 143 34.13 -8.93 5.09
C VAL A 143 34.95 -10.09 4.56
N ASP A 144 35.02 -10.26 3.24
CA ASP A 144 35.82 -11.32 2.63
C ASP A 144 37.33 -11.07 2.79
N LEU A 145 37.82 -9.88 2.46
CA LEU A 145 39.23 -9.51 2.44
C LEU A 145 39.90 -9.67 3.82
N HIS A 146 39.18 -9.36 4.90
CA HIS A 146 39.66 -9.50 6.27
C HIS A 146 39.24 -10.80 6.95
N ASP A 147 38.57 -11.69 6.23
CA ASP A 147 37.98 -12.93 6.74
C ASP A 147 37.17 -12.71 8.03
N LEU A 148 36.34 -11.66 8.04
CA LEU A 148 35.52 -11.32 9.19
C LEU A 148 34.41 -12.35 9.39
N PRO A 149 33.91 -12.58 10.62
CA PRO A 149 32.68 -13.35 10.83
C PRO A 149 31.54 -12.77 9.98
N VAL A 150 30.65 -13.62 9.46
CA VAL A 150 29.49 -13.14 8.70
C VAL A 150 28.69 -12.19 9.59
N PRO A 151 28.51 -10.91 9.21
CA PRO A 151 27.79 -9.95 10.03
C PRO A 151 26.37 -10.41 10.35
N ALA A 152 25.99 -10.30 11.62
CA ALA A 152 24.63 -10.54 12.07
C ALA A 152 23.71 -9.35 11.75
N SER A 153 23.64 -8.97 10.48
CA SER A 153 22.88 -7.82 9.99
C SER A 153 22.08 -8.19 8.75
N VAL A 154 20.76 -8.04 8.82
CA VAL A 154 19.86 -8.22 7.67
C VAL A 154 20.26 -7.30 6.52
N GLU A 155 20.71 -6.09 6.81
CA GLU A 155 21.11 -5.12 5.78
C GLU A 155 22.40 -5.52 5.06
N TYR A 156 23.37 -6.07 5.79
CA TYR A 156 24.55 -6.67 5.16
C TYR A 156 24.15 -7.85 4.28
N LEU A 157 23.31 -8.76 4.78
CA LEU A 157 22.94 -9.98 4.05
C LEU A 157 22.07 -9.70 2.83
N ARG A 158 21.28 -8.62 2.85
CA ARG A 158 20.59 -8.10 1.65
C ARG A 158 21.58 -7.64 0.58
N ASP A 159 22.61 -6.88 0.98
CA ASP A 159 23.67 -6.46 0.05
C ASP A 159 24.43 -7.68 -0.50
N TRP A 160 24.86 -8.57 0.38
CA TRP A 160 25.53 -9.81 -0.01
C TRP A 160 24.67 -10.66 -0.94
N ALA A 161 23.36 -10.80 -0.68
CA ALA A 161 22.45 -11.58 -1.51
C ALA A 161 22.32 -11.03 -2.93
N VAL A 162 22.34 -9.71 -3.13
CA VAL A 162 22.37 -9.12 -4.48
C VAL A 162 23.63 -9.55 -5.23
N TYR A 163 24.81 -9.43 -4.59
CA TYR A 163 26.07 -9.83 -5.22
C TYR A 163 26.18 -11.35 -5.41
N ALA A 164 25.67 -12.15 -4.47
CA ALA A 164 25.65 -13.60 -4.56
C ALA A 164 24.74 -14.07 -5.69
N GLN A 165 23.54 -13.49 -5.82
CA GLN A 165 22.64 -13.80 -6.93
C GLN A 165 23.31 -13.49 -8.26
N GLY A 166 23.88 -12.28 -8.41
CA GLY A 166 24.57 -11.89 -9.64
C GLY A 166 25.77 -12.77 -9.98
N ALA A 167 26.53 -13.21 -8.97
CA ALA A 167 27.66 -14.12 -9.18
C ALA A 167 27.23 -15.52 -9.60
N LEU A 168 26.08 -16.02 -9.11
CA LEU A 168 25.60 -17.37 -9.38
C LEU A 168 24.79 -17.46 -10.66
N THR A 169 23.88 -16.51 -10.89
CA THR A 169 22.90 -16.59 -11.99
C THR A 169 23.18 -15.61 -13.11
N GLY A 170 24.10 -14.65 -12.91
CA GLY A 170 24.25 -13.50 -13.80
C GLY A 170 23.09 -12.49 -13.68
N GLU A 171 22.15 -12.69 -12.74
CA GLU A 171 20.99 -11.84 -12.51
C GLU A 171 21.06 -11.19 -11.12
N GLY A 172 20.69 -9.90 -11.02
CA GLY A 172 20.55 -9.22 -9.73
C GLY A 172 20.42 -7.72 -9.87
N GLU A 173 19.75 -7.10 -8.91
CA GLU A 173 19.41 -5.67 -8.95
C GLU A 173 20.51 -4.80 -8.28
N LEU A 174 21.61 -4.58 -9.01
CA LEU A 174 22.64 -3.62 -8.58
C LEU A 174 22.15 -2.19 -8.72
N PHE A 175 22.25 -1.41 -7.65
CA PHE A 175 21.90 0.00 -7.64
C PHE A 175 22.96 0.90 -6.99
N PRO A 176 23.44 1.95 -7.68
CA PRO A 176 23.30 2.16 -9.13
C PRO A 176 24.03 1.05 -9.91
N ARG A 177 23.61 0.78 -11.15
CA ARG A 177 24.14 -0.34 -11.95
C ARG A 177 25.64 -0.19 -12.22
N GLU A 178 26.10 1.05 -12.34
CA GLU A 178 27.48 1.46 -12.63
C GLU A 178 28.46 1.11 -11.50
N ARG A 179 27.97 0.71 -10.30
CA ARG A 179 28.79 0.25 -9.17
C ARG A 179 29.69 -0.95 -9.52
N GLY A 180 29.23 -1.80 -10.43
CA GLY A 180 29.92 -3.02 -10.83
C GLY A 180 29.76 -4.19 -9.84
N TRP A 181 29.98 -5.40 -10.36
CA TRP A 181 29.91 -6.65 -9.60
C TRP A 181 31.17 -6.88 -8.75
N CYS A 182 31.01 -7.57 -7.62
CA CYS A 182 32.16 -8.16 -6.93
C CYS A 182 32.69 -9.36 -7.75
N PRO A 183 34.01 -9.66 -7.70
CA PRO A 183 34.52 -10.92 -8.20
C PRO A 183 33.76 -12.11 -7.57
N PRO A 184 33.33 -13.12 -8.33
CA PRO A 184 32.51 -14.21 -7.81
C PRO A 184 33.09 -14.90 -6.57
N GLU A 185 34.41 -15.04 -6.49
CA GLU A 185 35.12 -15.63 -5.36
C GLU A 185 34.88 -14.90 -4.03
N VAL A 186 34.63 -13.57 -4.06
CA VAL A 186 34.37 -12.75 -2.86
C VAL A 186 33.08 -13.17 -2.16
N VAL A 187 32.08 -13.63 -2.94
CA VAL A 187 30.76 -14.00 -2.41
C VAL A 187 30.57 -15.51 -2.31
N THR A 188 31.23 -16.31 -3.17
CA THR A 188 31.07 -17.76 -3.21
C THR A 188 31.93 -18.51 -2.18
N ARG A 189 33.11 -17.98 -1.80
CA ARG A 189 34.06 -18.67 -0.90
C ARG A 189 33.45 -19.13 0.42
N ARG A 190 32.57 -18.32 1.02
CA ARG A 190 31.90 -18.58 2.31
C ARG A 190 30.38 -18.55 2.18
N LEU A 191 29.86 -18.95 1.01
CA LEU A 191 28.43 -18.90 0.72
C LEU A 191 27.58 -19.69 1.73
N PRO A 192 27.91 -20.93 2.12
CA PRO A 192 27.09 -21.67 3.08
C PRO A 192 26.93 -20.95 4.43
N GLU A 193 27.98 -20.29 4.92
CA GLU A 193 27.93 -19.52 6.16
C GLU A 193 26.98 -18.32 6.05
N HIS A 194 26.99 -17.63 4.90
CA HIS A 194 26.10 -16.50 4.64
C HIS A 194 24.64 -16.94 4.51
N VAL A 195 24.37 -18.06 3.83
CA VAL A 195 23.01 -18.61 3.71
C VAL A 195 22.45 -18.98 5.08
N ARG A 196 23.23 -19.69 5.93
CA ARG A 196 22.81 -20.02 7.31
C ARG A 196 22.47 -18.77 8.12
N GLN A 197 23.34 -17.76 8.06
CA GLN A 197 23.12 -16.50 8.79
C GLN A 197 21.90 -15.74 8.27
N ALA A 198 21.67 -15.74 6.95
CA ALA A 198 20.54 -15.05 6.32
C ALA A 198 19.20 -15.70 6.69
N VAL A 199 19.16 -17.04 6.72
CA VAL A 199 17.99 -17.78 7.24
C VAL A 199 17.76 -17.48 8.71
N ALA A 200 18.81 -17.52 9.54
CA ALA A 200 18.70 -17.26 10.98
C ALA A 200 18.20 -15.85 11.32
N LEU A 201 18.46 -14.86 10.45
CA LEU A 201 17.98 -13.48 10.61
C LEU A 201 16.68 -13.19 9.85
N GLY A 202 16.08 -14.18 9.18
CA GLY A 202 14.82 -14.01 8.44
C GLY A 202 14.93 -13.08 7.23
N VAL A 203 16.01 -13.19 6.44
CA VAL A 203 16.14 -12.44 5.19
C VAL A 203 15.03 -12.86 4.21
N PRO A 204 14.22 -11.93 3.66
CA PRO A 204 13.10 -12.23 2.76
C PRO A 204 13.50 -13.01 1.49
N ALA A 205 12.66 -13.97 1.08
CA ALA A 205 12.82 -14.70 -0.19
C ALA A 205 12.17 -14.01 -1.38
N THR A 206 11.34 -12.99 -1.15
CA THR A 206 10.78 -12.19 -2.26
C THR A 206 11.83 -11.35 -2.98
N GLY A 207 13.01 -11.20 -2.38
CA GLY A 207 14.15 -10.50 -2.96
C GLY A 207 15.24 -11.44 -3.50
N PRO A 208 16.45 -10.91 -3.76
CA PRO A 208 17.59 -11.66 -4.33
C PRO A 208 17.90 -12.99 -3.64
N PHE A 209 17.71 -13.04 -2.33
CA PHE A 209 18.10 -14.19 -1.51
C PHE A 209 17.36 -15.48 -1.88
N GLY A 210 16.09 -15.40 -2.31
CA GLY A 210 15.31 -16.58 -2.72
C GLY A 210 15.93 -17.33 -3.91
N ALA A 211 16.63 -16.62 -4.80
CA ALA A 211 17.31 -17.20 -5.94
C ALA A 211 18.72 -17.73 -5.62
N VAL A 212 19.37 -17.23 -4.55
CA VAL A 212 20.73 -17.63 -4.16
C VAL A 212 20.78 -19.09 -3.71
N VAL A 213 19.84 -19.53 -2.87
CA VAL A 213 19.81 -20.89 -2.31
C VAL A 213 19.77 -21.97 -3.40
N PRO A 214 18.81 -21.98 -4.34
CA PRO A 214 18.78 -23.01 -5.37
C PRO A 214 19.95 -22.93 -6.35
N ALA A 215 20.41 -21.73 -6.72
CA ALA A 215 21.57 -21.58 -7.59
C ALA A 215 22.86 -22.09 -6.94
N ALA A 216 23.01 -21.93 -5.62
CA ALA A 216 24.13 -22.49 -4.88
C ALA A 216 24.12 -24.03 -4.85
N VAL A 217 22.93 -24.64 -4.74
CA VAL A 217 22.78 -26.11 -4.82
C VAL A 217 23.14 -26.61 -6.22
N GLU A 218 22.64 -25.96 -7.27
CA GLU A 218 22.92 -26.32 -8.67
C GLU A 218 24.43 -26.30 -8.98
N GLN A 219 25.17 -25.36 -8.39
CA GLN A 219 26.62 -25.23 -8.56
C GLN A 219 27.44 -26.06 -7.56
N GLY A 220 26.80 -26.85 -6.68
CA GLY A 220 27.48 -27.67 -5.67
C GLY A 220 28.17 -26.89 -4.56
N LEU A 221 27.78 -25.62 -4.36
CA LEU A 221 28.31 -24.74 -3.30
C LEU A 221 27.56 -24.91 -1.98
N LEU A 222 26.34 -25.42 -2.02
CA LEU A 222 25.51 -25.76 -0.86
C LEU A 222 24.96 -27.18 -1.04
N ASP A 223 25.01 -27.99 0.01
CA ASP A 223 24.43 -29.33 -0.01
C ASP A 223 22.90 -29.27 -0.11
N HIS A 224 22.30 -30.22 -0.85
CA HIS A 224 20.86 -30.22 -1.11
C HIS A 224 20.04 -30.46 0.17
N ASP A 225 20.41 -31.44 1.00
CA ASP A 225 19.70 -31.75 2.25
C ASP A 225 19.82 -30.61 3.26
N GLU A 226 21.01 -29.99 3.31
CA GLU A 226 21.21 -28.76 4.08
C GLU A 226 20.32 -27.61 3.59
N ALA A 227 20.24 -27.39 2.27
CA ALA A 227 19.39 -26.35 1.69
C ALA A 227 17.91 -26.57 2.01
N VAL A 228 17.43 -27.82 1.92
CA VAL A 228 16.05 -28.18 2.30
C VAL A 228 15.78 -27.84 3.77
N THR A 229 16.70 -28.20 4.68
CA THR A 229 16.58 -27.88 6.11
C THR A 229 16.52 -26.37 6.35
N LEU A 230 17.36 -25.61 5.67
CA LEU A 230 17.42 -24.16 5.76
C LEU A 230 16.15 -23.48 5.23
N VAL A 231 15.62 -23.95 4.09
CA VAL A 231 14.37 -23.42 3.51
C VAL A 231 13.17 -23.74 4.39
N LEU A 232 13.10 -24.92 5.02
CA LEU A 232 12.05 -25.25 5.98
C LEU A 232 12.08 -24.30 7.19
N ALA A 233 13.26 -24.04 7.76
CA ALA A 233 13.40 -23.07 8.86
C ALA A 233 13.05 -21.63 8.44
N ALA A 234 13.38 -21.24 7.22
CA ALA A 234 13.03 -19.94 6.67
C ALA A 234 11.51 -19.81 6.42
N LEU A 235 10.87 -20.89 5.97
CA LEU A 235 9.43 -20.95 5.73
C LEU A 235 8.64 -20.82 7.05
N ASP A 236 9.08 -21.50 8.11
CA ASP A 236 8.47 -21.44 9.44
C ASP A 236 8.58 -20.04 10.08
N SER A 237 9.75 -19.39 9.96
CA SER A 237 9.99 -18.07 10.55
C SER A 237 9.42 -16.89 9.75
N ALA A 238 9.01 -17.11 8.50
CA ALA A 238 8.55 -16.05 7.60
C ALA A 238 7.22 -15.43 8.05
N GLN A 239 7.24 -14.11 8.31
CA GLN A 239 6.09 -13.35 8.82
C GLN A 239 5.10 -12.94 7.72
N ARG A 240 5.59 -12.68 6.49
CA ARG A 240 4.77 -12.17 5.38
C ARG A 240 4.26 -13.31 4.49
N PRO A 241 2.99 -13.26 4.03
CA PRO A 241 2.45 -14.22 3.06
C PRO A 241 3.30 -14.37 1.79
N GLY A 242 3.85 -13.26 1.28
CA GLY A 242 4.70 -13.25 0.09
C GLY A 242 6.00 -14.05 0.29
N ASP A 243 6.63 -13.94 1.45
CA ASP A 243 7.85 -14.67 1.78
C ASP A 243 7.58 -16.17 1.94
N ARG A 244 6.50 -16.55 2.63
CA ARG A 244 6.11 -17.96 2.75
C ARG A 244 5.81 -18.59 1.40
N LYS A 245 5.10 -17.85 0.52
CA LYS A 245 4.87 -18.28 -0.86
C LYS A 245 6.19 -18.48 -1.61
N ALA A 246 7.12 -17.54 -1.52
CA ALA A 246 8.42 -17.62 -2.20
C ALA A 246 9.24 -18.81 -1.68
N TRP A 247 9.31 -19.03 -0.37
CA TRP A 247 10.02 -20.18 0.21
C TRP A 247 9.38 -21.52 -0.16
N ALA A 248 8.04 -21.61 -0.16
CA ALA A 248 7.34 -22.80 -0.64
C ALA A 248 7.66 -23.08 -2.12
N GLN A 249 7.74 -22.04 -2.96
CA GLN A 249 8.14 -22.18 -4.37
C GLN A 249 9.60 -22.63 -4.52
N VAL A 250 10.53 -22.13 -3.71
CA VAL A 250 11.93 -22.59 -3.70
C VAL A 250 12.00 -24.08 -3.33
N LEU A 251 11.27 -24.47 -2.27
CA LEU A 251 11.22 -25.86 -1.78
C LEU A 251 10.66 -26.83 -2.83
N THR A 252 9.49 -26.52 -3.39
CA THR A 252 8.78 -27.43 -4.30
C THR A 252 9.23 -27.32 -5.75
N GLY A 253 9.81 -26.19 -6.14
CA GLY A 253 10.27 -25.94 -7.50
C GLY A 253 11.74 -26.33 -7.66
N PRO A 254 12.68 -25.36 -7.59
CA PRO A 254 14.10 -25.62 -7.82
C PRO A 254 14.75 -26.69 -6.94
N LEU A 255 14.36 -26.82 -5.66
CA LEU A 255 14.88 -27.90 -4.80
C LEU A 255 14.18 -29.24 -5.02
N GLY A 256 13.06 -29.26 -5.76
CA GLY A 256 12.38 -30.49 -6.18
C GLY A 256 11.72 -31.30 -5.06
N VAL A 257 11.55 -30.75 -3.86
CA VAL A 257 10.88 -31.44 -2.74
C VAL A 257 9.37 -31.43 -2.98
N THR A 258 8.87 -32.48 -3.64
CA THR A 258 7.47 -32.60 -4.08
C THR A 258 6.90 -33.98 -3.78
N GLY A 259 5.57 -34.08 -3.72
CA GLY A 259 4.88 -35.35 -3.50
C GLY A 259 5.36 -36.05 -2.23
N GLY A 260 5.67 -37.35 -2.32
CA GLY A 260 6.10 -38.15 -1.17
C GLY A 260 7.37 -37.65 -0.47
N ALA A 261 8.20 -36.84 -1.13
CA ALA A 261 9.40 -36.24 -0.51
C ALA A 261 9.06 -35.17 0.55
N LEU A 262 7.83 -34.66 0.58
CA LEU A 262 7.36 -33.71 1.60
C LEU A 262 6.98 -34.42 2.92
N VAL A 263 6.61 -35.70 2.87
CA VAL A 263 6.08 -36.45 4.03
C VAL A 263 7.06 -36.51 5.20
N PRO A 264 8.38 -36.76 5.01
CA PRO A 264 9.35 -36.76 6.11
C PRO A 264 9.49 -35.41 6.83
N HIS A 265 8.98 -34.32 6.25
CA HIS A 265 9.07 -32.96 6.78
C HIS A 265 7.72 -32.43 7.29
N ALA A 266 6.71 -33.28 7.45
CA ALA A 266 5.34 -32.88 7.82
C ALA A 266 5.29 -31.99 9.06
N ASP A 267 5.99 -32.36 10.15
CA ASP A 267 6.04 -31.60 11.41
C ASP A 267 6.52 -30.16 11.22
N ALA A 268 7.50 -29.93 10.34
CA ALA A 268 8.02 -28.60 10.05
C ALA A 268 7.11 -27.80 9.10
N LEU A 269 6.23 -28.48 8.35
CA LEU A 269 5.37 -27.87 7.35
C LEU A 269 3.97 -27.51 7.89
N VAL A 270 3.48 -28.18 8.93
CA VAL A 270 2.17 -27.88 9.57
C VAL A 270 2.07 -26.41 10.03
N PRO A 271 3.07 -25.83 10.73
CA PRO A 271 3.03 -24.40 11.10
C PRO A 271 2.92 -23.46 9.89
N ALA A 272 3.60 -23.78 8.78
CA ALA A 272 3.51 -23.01 7.55
C ALA A 272 2.09 -23.06 6.94
N LEU A 273 1.42 -24.21 7.01
CA LEU A 273 0.04 -24.38 6.53
C LEU A 273 -1.00 -23.66 7.41
N ALA A 274 -0.74 -23.51 8.71
CA ALA A 274 -1.62 -22.82 9.66
C ALA A 274 -1.88 -21.35 9.31
N HIS A 275 -1.03 -20.73 8.50
CA HIS A 275 -1.23 -19.37 8.00
C HIS A 275 -2.34 -19.28 6.93
N GLY A 276 -2.78 -20.40 6.34
CA GLY A 276 -3.90 -20.44 5.39
C GLY A 276 -3.59 -19.88 3.98
N ASP A 277 -2.32 -19.63 3.67
CA ASP A 277 -1.89 -19.06 2.39
C ASP A 277 -2.16 -20.04 1.23
N SER A 278 -3.07 -19.68 0.33
CA SER A 278 -3.59 -20.63 -0.68
C SER A 278 -2.51 -21.24 -1.57
N ALA A 279 -1.46 -20.50 -1.93
CA ALA A 279 -0.37 -21.00 -2.75
C ALA A 279 0.54 -22.00 -2.01
N VAL A 280 0.76 -21.79 -0.72
CA VAL A 280 1.54 -22.68 0.15
C VAL A 280 0.74 -23.97 0.39
N VAL A 281 -0.54 -23.82 0.74
CA VAL A 281 -1.46 -24.94 0.93
C VAL A 281 -1.59 -25.77 -0.34
N GLU A 282 -1.78 -25.15 -1.51
CA GLU A 282 -1.88 -25.87 -2.78
C GLU A 282 -0.60 -26.66 -3.13
N ALA A 283 0.57 -26.12 -2.82
CA ALA A 283 1.85 -26.74 -3.14
C ALA A 283 2.21 -27.91 -2.20
N ILE A 284 1.85 -27.82 -0.91
CA ILE A 284 2.35 -28.73 0.13
C ILE A 284 1.26 -29.69 0.65
N ALA A 285 0.08 -29.17 1.01
CA ALA A 285 -0.91 -29.95 1.76
C ALA A 285 -1.43 -31.20 1.04
N PRO A 286 -1.67 -31.22 -0.29
CA PRO A 286 -2.13 -32.45 -0.96
C PRO A 286 -1.19 -33.64 -0.79
N ALA A 287 0.13 -33.39 -0.83
CA ALA A 287 1.13 -34.43 -0.66
C ALA A 287 1.16 -34.97 0.78
N LEU A 288 1.04 -34.09 1.77
CA LEU A 288 0.95 -34.48 3.16
C LEU A 288 -0.34 -35.26 3.43
N VAL A 289 -1.49 -34.74 2.99
CA VAL A 289 -2.78 -35.45 3.10
C VAL A 289 -2.67 -36.85 2.49
N ALA A 290 -2.05 -37.03 1.33
CA ALA A 290 -1.91 -38.35 0.74
C ALA A 290 -0.99 -39.32 1.51
N GLY A 291 0.01 -38.82 2.26
CA GLY A 291 1.15 -39.63 2.70
C GLY A 291 1.44 -39.70 4.20
N VAL A 292 0.94 -38.78 5.02
CA VAL A 292 1.15 -38.81 6.49
C VAL A 292 0.30 -39.90 7.17
N ASP A 293 0.67 -40.27 8.40
CA ASP A 293 -0.13 -41.14 9.27
C ASP A 293 -1.32 -40.41 9.90
N ASP A 294 -2.17 -41.14 10.61
CA ASP A 294 -3.40 -40.59 11.20
C ASP A 294 -3.11 -39.54 12.29
N ASP A 295 -2.00 -39.65 13.01
CA ASP A 295 -1.62 -38.73 14.08
C ASP A 295 -1.39 -37.31 13.52
N LEU A 296 -0.67 -37.20 12.39
CA LEU A 296 -0.43 -35.90 11.73
C LEU A 296 -1.52 -35.50 10.74
N LEU A 297 -2.35 -36.45 10.27
CA LEU A 297 -3.42 -36.17 9.30
C LEU A 297 -4.46 -35.20 9.86
N ALA A 298 -4.83 -35.34 11.14
CA ALA A 298 -5.75 -34.42 11.81
C ALA A 298 -5.21 -32.98 11.79
N ASP A 299 -3.96 -32.80 12.17
CA ASP A 299 -3.33 -31.48 12.23
C ASP A 299 -3.25 -30.83 10.85
N VAL A 300 -2.77 -31.57 9.84
CA VAL A 300 -2.68 -31.09 8.45
C VAL A 300 -4.04 -30.66 7.91
N LEU A 301 -5.09 -31.47 8.10
CA LEU A 301 -6.43 -31.15 7.59
C LEU A 301 -7.09 -30.00 8.35
N THR A 302 -6.94 -29.96 9.67
CA THR A 302 -7.52 -28.89 10.50
C THR A 302 -7.01 -27.52 10.09
N VAL A 303 -5.72 -27.40 9.78
CA VAL A 303 -5.13 -26.13 9.35
C VAL A 303 -5.36 -25.82 7.86
N SER A 304 -5.35 -26.83 6.99
CA SER A 304 -5.40 -26.61 5.54
C SER A 304 -6.81 -26.46 4.97
N LEU A 305 -7.83 -27.04 5.61
CA LEU A 305 -9.24 -26.91 5.17
C LEU A 305 -9.81 -25.51 5.41
N LEU A 306 -9.14 -24.67 6.21
CA LEU A 306 -9.49 -23.26 6.42
C LEU A 306 -9.16 -22.35 5.21
N VAL A 307 -8.55 -22.91 4.14
CA VAL A 307 -8.16 -22.17 2.95
C VAL A 307 -9.37 -21.55 2.24
N ARG A 308 -9.31 -20.24 1.98
CA ARG A 308 -10.42 -19.49 1.34
C ARG A 308 -10.66 -19.90 -0.13
N THR A 309 -9.67 -20.54 -0.77
CA THR A 309 -9.71 -20.87 -2.20
C THR A 309 -10.44 -22.19 -2.44
N LYS A 310 -11.66 -22.11 -3.01
CA LYS A 310 -12.49 -23.28 -3.36
C LYS A 310 -11.78 -24.32 -4.24
N LYS A 311 -10.87 -23.89 -5.12
CA LYS A 311 -10.06 -24.81 -5.95
C LYS A 311 -9.20 -25.72 -5.07
N VAL A 312 -8.48 -25.13 -4.12
CA VAL A 312 -7.56 -25.83 -3.22
C VAL A 312 -8.34 -26.68 -2.24
N LEU A 313 -9.42 -26.15 -1.67
CA LEU A 313 -10.29 -26.92 -0.77
C LEU A 313 -10.83 -28.20 -1.45
N ARG A 314 -11.32 -28.10 -2.68
CA ARG A 314 -11.75 -29.29 -3.45
C ARG A 314 -10.63 -30.30 -3.69
N LEU A 315 -9.42 -29.82 -3.95
CA LEU A 315 -8.26 -30.68 -4.15
C LEU A 315 -7.97 -31.48 -2.86
N LEU A 316 -7.95 -30.80 -1.71
CA LEU A 316 -7.73 -31.44 -0.40
C LEU A 316 -8.82 -32.45 -0.04
N LEU A 317 -10.09 -32.07 -0.21
CA LEU A 317 -11.23 -32.96 0.05
C LEU A 317 -11.16 -34.22 -0.84
N ALA A 318 -10.83 -34.04 -2.13
CA ALA A 318 -10.69 -35.16 -3.05
C ALA A 318 -9.49 -36.05 -2.71
N GLU A 319 -8.38 -35.48 -2.23
CA GLU A 319 -7.21 -36.24 -1.83
C GLU A 319 -7.46 -37.03 -0.53
N ALA A 320 -8.09 -36.40 0.46
CA ALA A 320 -8.50 -37.07 1.70
C ALA A 320 -9.48 -38.22 1.43
N ALA A 321 -10.43 -38.04 0.50
CA ALA A 321 -11.42 -39.06 0.17
C ALA A 321 -10.83 -40.31 -0.52
N ARG A 322 -9.59 -40.22 -1.04
CA ARG A 322 -8.88 -41.37 -1.62
C ARG A 322 -8.18 -42.23 -0.57
N ARG A 323 -8.05 -41.74 0.67
CA ARG A 323 -7.43 -42.50 1.76
C ARG A 323 -8.41 -43.52 2.34
N PRO A 324 -7.89 -44.61 2.96
CA PRO A 324 -8.66 -45.36 3.94
C PRO A 324 -9.20 -44.43 5.04
N ARG A 325 -10.38 -44.76 5.59
CA ARG A 325 -10.97 -44.05 6.73
C ARG A 325 -9.96 -44.01 7.90
N PRO A 326 -9.61 -42.83 8.44
CA PRO A 326 -8.71 -42.71 9.57
C PRO A 326 -9.41 -43.06 10.90
N SER A 327 -8.69 -42.97 12.01
CA SER A 327 -9.25 -43.14 13.37
C SER A 327 -10.44 -42.21 13.65
N ASP A 328 -11.33 -42.63 14.56
CA ASP A 328 -12.54 -41.86 14.89
C ASP A 328 -12.21 -40.46 15.45
N ASP A 329 -11.07 -40.31 16.13
CA ASP A 329 -10.60 -39.02 16.67
C ASP A 329 -10.27 -38.02 15.53
N VAL A 330 -9.63 -38.48 14.45
CA VAL A 330 -9.34 -37.67 13.25
C VAL A 330 -10.64 -37.29 12.54
N VAL A 331 -11.57 -38.25 12.41
CA VAL A 331 -12.88 -38.00 11.78
C VAL A 331 -13.66 -36.95 12.58
N ALA A 332 -13.67 -37.06 13.92
CA ALA A 332 -14.34 -36.10 14.80
C ALA A 332 -13.73 -34.69 14.71
N ALA A 333 -12.41 -34.57 14.62
CA ALA A 333 -11.73 -33.27 14.48
C ALA A 333 -12.02 -32.59 13.13
N VAL A 334 -12.12 -33.37 12.05
CA VAL A 334 -12.26 -32.84 10.68
C VAL A 334 -13.72 -32.63 10.26
N ALA A 335 -14.66 -33.40 10.81
CA ALA A 335 -16.08 -33.35 10.42
C ALA A 335 -16.70 -31.93 10.47
N PRO A 336 -16.46 -31.09 11.50
CA PRO A 336 -16.99 -29.72 11.53
C PRO A 336 -16.50 -28.83 10.38
N LEU A 337 -15.35 -29.14 9.78
CA LEU A 337 -14.77 -28.37 8.66
C LEU A 337 -15.29 -28.86 7.30
N VAL A 338 -15.79 -30.09 7.21
CA VAL A 338 -16.21 -30.73 5.95
C VAL A 338 -17.73 -30.69 5.78
N LEU A 339 -18.48 -31.00 6.84
CA LEU A 339 -19.93 -31.14 6.80
C LEU A 339 -20.67 -29.88 6.32
N PRO A 340 -20.29 -28.63 6.72
CA PRO A 340 -20.93 -27.41 6.22
C PRO A 340 -20.80 -27.23 4.70
N HIS A 341 -19.85 -27.90 4.06
CA HIS A 341 -19.66 -27.84 2.62
C HIS A 341 -20.53 -28.83 1.85
N THR A 342 -21.12 -29.84 2.50
CA THR A 342 -21.94 -30.89 1.85
C THR A 342 -23.28 -30.37 1.32
N SER A 343 -23.87 -29.37 1.97
CA SER A 343 -25.11 -28.69 1.58
C SER A 343 -24.87 -27.36 0.84
N GLY A 344 -23.61 -27.02 0.58
CA GLY A 344 -23.22 -25.73 0.00
C GLY A 344 -23.68 -25.50 -1.45
N THR A 345 -23.84 -24.23 -1.82
CA THR A 345 -24.32 -23.82 -3.17
C THR A 345 -23.36 -24.14 -4.33
N ASP A 346 -22.07 -24.39 -4.04
CA ASP A 346 -21.10 -24.85 -5.05
C ASP A 346 -21.22 -26.37 -5.23
N ARG A 347 -21.97 -26.76 -6.26
CA ARG A 347 -22.21 -28.18 -6.60
C ARG A 347 -20.94 -29.01 -6.75
N THR A 348 -19.81 -28.43 -7.14
CA THR A 348 -18.56 -29.19 -7.28
C THR A 348 -17.84 -29.37 -5.96
N LEU A 349 -17.88 -28.36 -5.09
CA LEU A 349 -17.36 -28.44 -3.73
C LEU A 349 -18.22 -29.36 -2.87
N ALA A 350 -19.54 -29.20 -2.92
CA ALA A 350 -20.50 -30.05 -2.22
C ALA A 350 -20.30 -31.52 -2.58
N ARG A 351 -20.16 -31.86 -3.87
CA ARG A 351 -19.85 -33.23 -4.29
C ARG A 351 -18.53 -33.76 -3.71
N ALA A 352 -17.48 -32.94 -3.63
CA ALA A 352 -16.21 -33.36 -3.06
C ALA A 352 -16.30 -33.56 -1.53
N ALA A 353 -17.01 -32.67 -0.84
CA ALA A 353 -17.28 -32.77 0.60
C ALA A 353 -18.15 -33.99 0.93
N THR A 354 -19.23 -34.22 0.18
CA THR A 354 -20.07 -35.42 0.32
C THR A 354 -19.28 -36.69 0.07
N ALA A 355 -18.43 -36.73 -0.96
CA ALA A 355 -17.58 -37.90 -1.23
C ALA A 355 -16.63 -38.21 -0.06
N LEU A 356 -16.06 -37.19 0.60
CA LEU A 356 -15.25 -37.38 1.80
C LEU A 356 -16.09 -37.82 3.01
N ALA A 357 -17.23 -37.16 3.24
CA ALA A 357 -18.14 -37.50 4.33
C ALA A 357 -18.63 -38.95 4.22
N ASP A 358 -19.00 -39.40 3.03
CA ASP A 358 -19.39 -40.78 2.74
C ASP A 358 -18.21 -41.74 2.95
N ALA A 359 -17.01 -41.39 2.45
CA ALA A 359 -15.82 -42.23 2.57
C ALA A 359 -15.37 -42.42 4.03
N TRP A 360 -15.54 -41.41 4.88
CA TRP A 360 -15.11 -41.43 6.28
C TRP A 360 -16.27 -41.68 7.27
N GLY A 361 -17.50 -41.78 6.79
CA GLY A 361 -18.69 -41.98 7.63
C GLY A 361 -18.97 -40.80 8.57
N MET A 362 -18.77 -39.57 8.10
CA MET A 362 -19.10 -38.36 8.86
C MET A 362 -20.61 -38.16 8.90
N THR A 363 -21.17 -38.02 10.09
CA THR A 363 -22.59 -37.72 10.29
C THR A 363 -22.76 -36.30 10.79
N ALA A 364 -23.60 -35.51 10.13
CA ALA A 364 -24.07 -34.24 10.68
C ALA A 364 -24.93 -34.51 11.91
N ASP A 365 -24.74 -33.72 12.98
CA ASP A 365 -25.67 -33.72 14.09
C ASP A 365 -27.01 -33.15 13.57
N PRO A 366 -28.14 -33.88 13.68
CA PRO A 366 -29.42 -33.40 13.17
C PRO A 366 -29.92 -32.09 13.81
N ASP A 367 -29.31 -31.63 14.90
CA ASP A 367 -29.57 -30.32 15.51
C ASP A 367 -28.86 -29.14 14.78
N ASP A 368 -27.93 -29.40 13.85
CA ASP A 368 -27.22 -28.39 13.04
C ASP A 368 -27.82 -28.19 11.63
N ALA A 369 -28.97 -28.81 11.33
CA ALA A 369 -29.71 -28.53 10.12
C ALA A 369 -30.41 -27.15 10.25
N GLU A 370 -29.98 -26.15 9.46
CA GLU A 370 -30.71 -24.89 9.29
C GLU A 370 -32.13 -25.16 8.74
N ASP A 371 -33.09 -25.39 9.62
CA ASP A 371 -34.54 -25.27 9.37
C ASP A 371 -35.24 -24.80 10.66
N ASP A 372 -36.07 -23.76 10.52
CA ASP A 372 -36.91 -23.12 11.54
C ASP A 372 -36.19 -22.65 12.82
N THR A 373 -35.29 -21.67 12.70
CA THR A 373 -34.97 -20.81 13.86
C THR A 373 -36.24 -20.02 14.23
N PRO A 374 -36.83 -20.20 15.43
CA PRO A 374 -37.94 -19.36 15.87
C PRO A 374 -37.48 -17.89 15.87
N VAL A 375 -38.36 -16.97 15.46
CA VAL A 375 -38.09 -15.53 15.41
C VAL A 375 -37.41 -15.08 16.70
N GLY A 376 -36.13 -14.75 16.62
CA GLY A 376 -35.23 -14.51 17.75
C GLY A 376 -35.36 -13.11 18.34
N GLY A 377 -36.10 -12.21 17.68
CA GLY A 377 -36.21 -10.81 18.10
C GLY A 377 -34.94 -10.03 17.78
N LEU A 378 -34.35 -10.29 16.60
CA LEU A 378 -33.08 -9.69 16.18
C LEU A 378 -33.18 -8.17 15.92
N TRP A 379 -34.39 -7.65 15.72
CA TRP A 379 -34.64 -6.22 15.58
C TRP A 379 -34.69 -5.53 16.94
N GLN A 380 -33.69 -4.69 17.22
CA GLN A 380 -33.57 -3.94 18.46
C GLN A 380 -33.57 -2.43 18.19
N ASP A 381 -34.16 -1.66 19.10
CA ASP A 381 -34.07 -0.20 19.04
C ASP A 381 -32.63 0.26 19.30
N PRO A 382 -32.14 1.30 18.58
CA PRO A 382 -30.79 1.80 18.78
C PRO A 382 -30.64 2.40 20.19
N PRO A 383 -29.62 1.97 20.96
CA PRO A 383 -29.35 2.55 22.27
C PRO A 383 -29.17 4.07 22.21
N PRO A 384 -29.41 4.80 23.32
CA PRO A 384 -29.06 6.21 23.39
C PRO A 384 -27.55 6.39 23.23
N VAL A 385 -27.13 7.53 22.69
CA VAL A 385 -25.70 7.87 22.61
C VAL A 385 -25.16 7.96 24.03
N TRP A 386 -24.08 7.22 24.29
CA TRP A 386 -23.44 7.19 25.60
C TRP A 386 -22.86 8.55 26.01
N GLU A 387 -22.69 8.73 27.32
CA GLU A 387 -21.92 9.83 27.86
C GLU A 387 -20.44 9.43 27.92
N VAL A 388 -19.57 10.20 27.27
CA VAL A 388 -18.15 9.87 27.19
C VAL A 388 -17.48 10.08 28.56
N PRO A 389 -16.84 9.04 29.14
CA PRO A 389 -16.10 9.19 30.39
C PRO A 389 -14.91 10.12 30.25
N ARG A 390 -14.60 10.84 31.33
CA ARG A 390 -13.32 11.56 31.44
C ARG A 390 -12.16 10.57 31.45
N LEU A 391 -11.02 10.97 30.90
CA LEU A 391 -9.81 10.14 30.91
C LEU A 391 -9.29 9.99 32.34
N ASP A 392 -9.24 8.75 32.83
CA ASP A 392 -8.53 8.42 34.07
C ASP A 392 -7.07 8.04 33.77
N VAL A 393 -6.15 8.89 34.19
CA VAL A 393 -4.71 8.64 34.06
C VAL A 393 -4.22 7.64 35.13
N GLY A 394 -4.90 7.57 36.27
CA GLY A 394 -4.47 6.86 37.46
C GLY A 394 -3.48 7.65 38.33
N GLU A 395 -3.20 7.13 39.54
CA GLU A 395 -2.27 7.75 40.49
C GLU A 395 -0.81 7.66 39.98
N PRO A 396 -0.07 8.79 39.89
CA PRO A 396 1.32 8.78 39.42
C PRO A 396 2.23 7.99 40.36
N SER A 397 2.71 6.84 39.90
CA SER A 397 3.71 6.04 40.59
C SER A 397 4.60 5.29 39.61
N ALA A 398 5.82 4.95 40.04
CA ALA A 398 6.72 4.12 39.23
C ALA A 398 6.07 2.79 38.81
N ALA A 399 5.28 2.17 39.70
CA ALA A 399 4.57 0.93 39.41
C ALA A 399 3.47 1.13 38.34
N ALA A 400 2.67 2.20 38.45
CA ALA A 400 1.66 2.52 37.43
C ALA A 400 2.30 2.82 36.07
N LEU A 401 3.44 3.52 36.05
CA LEU A 401 4.19 3.80 34.83
C LEU A 401 4.74 2.52 34.18
N THR A 402 5.33 1.60 34.96
CA THR A 402 5.78 0.30 34.45
C THR A 402 4.62 -0.53 33.92
N ALA A 403 3.47 -0.52 34.60
CA ALA A 403 2.27 -1.23 34.13
C ALA A 403 1.74 -0.64 32.81
N ALA A 404 1.68 0.68 32.68
CA ALA A 404 1.27 1.34 31.43
C ALA A 404 2.24 1.02 30.28
N ALA A 405 3.56 1.01 30.52
CA ALA A 405 4.54 0.58 29.53
C ALA A 405 4.35 -0.89 29.11
N ALA A 406 4.03 -1.76 30.06
CA ALA A 406 3.76 -3.17 29.79
C ALA A 406 2.50 -3.37 28.94
N THR A 407 1.43 -2.60 29.15
CA THR A 407 0.21 -2.61 28.32
C THR A 407 0.49 -2.27 26.85
N LEU A 408 1.47 -1.40 26.60
CA LEU A 408 1.89 -1.04 25.24
C LEU A 408 2.88 -2.04 24.63
N THR A 409 3.64 -2.75 25.45
CA THR A 409 4.69 -3.66 24.96
C THR A 409 4.07 -4.82 24.16
N GLY A 410 4.51 -4.99 22.90
CA GLY A 410 4.01 -6.03 22.01
C GLY A 410 2.75 -5.65 21.23
N ARG A 411 2.24 -4.42 21.39
CA ARG A 411 1.19 -3.90 20.50
C ARG A 411 1.72 -3.70 19.06
N PRO A 412 0.81 -3.68 18.07
CA PRO A 412 1.14 -3.26 16.71
C PRO A 412 1.78 -1.85 16.67
N ASP A 413 2.62 -1.63 15.66
CA ASP A 413 3.29 -0.34 15.46
C ASP A 413 2.28 0.78 15.14
N GLY A 414 2.62 2.01 15.56
CA GLY A 414 1.98 3.23 15.05
C GLY A 414 0.58 3.60 15.56
N VAL A 415 -0.10 2.75 16.34
CA VAL A 415 -1.45 3.08 16.87
C VAL A 415 -1.36 4.06 18.04
N VAL A 416 -2.07 5.18 17.94
CA VAL A 416 -2.26 6.13 19.07
C VAL A 416 -3.70 6.02 19.57
N ASP A 417 -3.86 5.57 20.81
CA ASP A 417 -5.14 5.42 21.48
C ASP A 417 -5.09 6.02 22.90
N VAL A 418 -6.17 5.81 23.66
CA VAL A 418 -6.29 6.24 25.04
C VAL A 418 -5.18 5.70 25.96
N GLU A 419 -4.65 4.50 25.72
CA GLU A 419 -3.59 3.91 26.55
C GLU A 419 -2.23 4.56 26.28
N VAL A 420 -1.97 4.96 25.04
CA VAL A 420 -0.77 5.75 24.69
C VAL A 420 -0.82 7.11 25.40
N GLU A 421 -1.97 7.78 25.42
CA GLU A 421 -2.11 9.07 26.12
C GLU A 421 -2.00 8.93 27.63
N ARG A 422 -2.58 7.87 28.21
CA ARG A 422 -2.43 7.54 29.62
C ARG A 422 -0.97 7.29 30.00
N PHE A 423 -0.25 6.51 29.19
CA PHE A 423 1.18 6.26 29.39
C PHE A 423 1.99 7.56 29.38
N LEU A 424 1.81 8.42 28.38
CA LEU A 424 2.59 9.66 28.25
C LEU A 424 2.28 10.64 29.39
N ALA A 425 1.02 10.74 29.82
CA ALA A 425 0.63 11.53 30.98
C ALA A 425 1.26 11.01 32.29
N LEU A 426 1.22 9.69 32.53
CA LEU A 426 1.88 9.06 33.69
C LEU A 426 3.39 9.25 33.66
N ALA A 427 4.03 9.07 32.50
CA ALA A 427 5.47 9.26 32.34
C ALA A 427 5.88 10.68 32.71
N ASN A 428 5.12 11.68 32.24
CA ASN A 428 5.38 13.07 32.58
C ASN A 428 5.20 13.33 34.08
N ALA A 429 4.07 12.89 34.67
CA ALA A 429 3.78 13.12 36.09
C ALA A 429 4.81 12.47 37.02
N VAL A 430 5.19 11.22 36.76
CA VAL A 430 6.21 10.50 37.55
C VAL A 430 7.57 11.16 37.38
N ALA A 431 7.97 11.52 36.16
CA ALA A 431 9.25 12.18 35.92
C ALA A 431 9.32 13.60 36.52
N HIS A 432 8.21 14.34 36.51
CA HIS A 432 8.13 15.67 37.12
C HIS A 432 8.35 15.62 38.64
N ALA A 433 7.87 14.56 39.30
CA ALA A 433 8.14 14.32 40.71
C ALA A 433 9.55 13.75 40.96
N ASP A 434 9.95 12.73 40.18
CA ASP A 434 11.25 12.06 40.29
C ASP A 434 11.69 11.44 38.95
N VAL A 435 12.60 12.14 38.26
CA VAL A 435 13.17 11.70 36.98
C VAL A 435 13.93 10.37 37.12
N ALA A 436 14.59 10.11 38.25
CA ALA A 436 15.33 8.86 38.46
C ALA A 436 14.39 7.67 38.66
N ALA A 437 13.27 7.87 39.37
CA ALA A 437 12.22 6.87 39.49
C ALA A 437 11.60 6.54 38.11
N ALA A 438 11.31 7.56 37.29
CA ALA A 438 10.81 7.36 35.93
C ALA A 438 11.82 6.60 35.04
N ARG A 439 13.10 6.97 35.08
CA ARG A 439 14.18 6.25 34.35
C ARG A 439 14.28 4.79 34.77
N THR A 440 14.14 4.51 36.06
CA THR A 440 14.16 3.14 36.60
C THR A 440 12.94 2.34 36.15
N ALA A 441 11.75 2.92 36.26
CA ALA A 441 10.49 2.29 35.87
C ALA A 441 10.43 1.92 34.38
N LEU A 442 11.08 2.72 33.53
CA LEU A 442 11.13 2.54 32.09
C LEU A 442 12.38 1.80 31.60
N GLY A 443 13.31 1.45 32.51
CA GLY A 443 14.60 0.84 32.16
C GLY A 443 14.53 -0.46 31.35
N GLY A 444 13.40 -1.17 31.42
CA GLY A 444 13.14 -2.40 30.68
C GLY A 444 12.54 -2.22 29.27
N VAL A 445 12.18 -0.99 28.89
CA VAL A 445 11.58 -0.71 27.58
C VAL A 445 12.65 -0.88 26.48
N ARG A 446 12.36 -1.77 25.53
CA ARG A 446 13.24 -2.06 24.38
C ARG A 446 12.90 -1.13 23.20
N THR A 447 13.83 -1.01 22.25
CA THR A 447 13.58 -0.32 20.99
C THR A 447 12.42 -0.97 20.24
N SER A 448 11.38 -0.17 19.96
CA SER A 448 10.17 -0.58 19.23
C SER A 448 9.55 0.60 18.50
N TRP A 449 8.67 0.34 17.53
CA TRP A 449 7.89 1.37 16.82
C TRP A 449 6.45 1.54 17.35
N VAL A 450 6.16 0.95 18.51
CA VAL A 450 4.90 1.15 19.26
C VAL A 450 4.82 2.58 19.78
N ALA A 451 3.73 3.28 19.47
CA ALA A 451 3.52 4.65 19.92
C ALA A 451 3.55 4.78 21.46
N GLY A 452 4.05 5.91 21.94
CA GLY A 452 4.40 6.15 23.34
C GLY A 452 5.78 5.63 23.73
N LEU A 453 6.21 4.48 23.22
CA LEU A 453 7.47 3.83 23.62
C LEU A 453 8.67 4.15 22.72
N ARG A 454 8.46 4.75 21.55
CA ARG A 454 9.48 4.90 20.48
C ARG A 454 10.69 5.69 20.94
N CYS A 455 10.45 6.73 21.73
CA CYS A 455 11.48 7.66 22.20
C CYS A 455 12.09 7.26 23.55
N VAL A 456 11.51 6.31 24.27
CA VAL A 456 11.89 5.96 25.66
C VAL A 456 13.32 5.43 25.74
N PRO A 457 13.77 4.47 24.91
CA PRO A 457 15.14 3.96 24.98
C PRO A 457 16.20 5.03 24.75
N SER A 458 16.00 5.91 23.76
CA SER A 458 16.91 7.03 23.49
C SER A 458 16.98 8.00 24.66
N TRP A 459 15.84 8.32 25.29
CA TRP A 459 15.82 9.17 26.47
C TRP A 459 16.55 8.57 27.68
N ILE A 460 16.38 7.27 27.92
CA ILE A 460 17.13 6.54 28.96
C ILE A 460 18.63 6.60 28.67
N ALA A 461 19.03 6.36 27.43
CA ALA A 461 20.43 6.39 27.00
C ALA A 461 21.04 7.81 26.94
N GLY A 462 20.22 8.86 26.99
CA GLY A 462 20.66 10.24 26.77
C GLY A 462 21.02 10.54 25.31
N GLU A 463 20.43 9.80 24.38
CA GLU A 463 20.62 9.94 22.93
C GLU A 463 19.48 10.75 22.29
N PRO A 464 19.71 11.38 21.12
CA PRO A 464 18.65 12.05 20.38
C PRO A 464 17.49 11.11 20.02
N SER A 465 16.27 11.62 20.04
CA SER A 465 15.07 10.86 19.67
C SER A 465 15.14 10.44 18.19
N PRO A 466 14.69 9.20 17.84
CA PRO A 466 14.55 8.79 16.44
C PRO A 466 13.55 9.67 15.67
N LEU A 467 12.58 10.26 16.38
CA LEU A 467 11.49 11.11 15.87
C LEU A 467 11.81 12.61 15.95
N THR A 468 13.10 12.97 16.06
CA THR A 468 13.52 14.37 15.94
C THR A 468 13.38 14.78 14.47
N ASP A 469 12.79 15.95 14.22
CA ASP A 469 12.76 16.57 12.89
C ASP A 469 14.18 16.69 12.35
N ARG A 470 14.34 16.41 11.05
CA ARG A 470 15.65 16.48 10.38
C ARG A 470 15.54 17.35 9.14
N PRO A 471 16.51 18.22 8.88
CA PRO A 471 16.52 18.99 7.64
C PRO A 471 16.80 18.08 6.44
N ALA A 472 16.54 18.60 5.24
CA ALA A 472 17.01 17.99 4.00
C ALA A 472 18.54 17.89 4.09
N ASP A 473 19.07 16.69 3.85
CA ASP A 473 20.50 16.50 3.64
C ASP A 473 20.88 17.06 2.26
N PRO A 474 21.51 18.24 2.14
CA PRO A 474 21.79 18.86 0.83
C PRO A 474 22.68 18.01 -0.09
N GLU A 475 23.19 16.87 0.38
CA GLU A 475 24.11 15.97 -0.30
C GLU A 475 23.46 14.72 -0.87
N ARG A 476 22.21 14.44 -0.45
CA ARG A 476 21.39 13.43 -1.12
C ARG A 476 20.61 14.14 -2.21
N TRP A 477 20.75 13.68 -3.46
CA TRP A 477 20.09 14.26 -4.63
C TRP A 477 18.55 14.31 -4.52
N ASN A 478 17.95 13.61 -3.55
CA ASN A 478 16.52 13.55 -3.27
C ASN A 478 16.14 13.92 -1.82
N ALA A 479 17.03 14.57 -1.07
CA ALA A 479 16.76 14.85 0.34
C ALA A 479 15.70 15.93 0.52
N ASN A 480 14.61 15.54 1.16
CA ASN A 480 13.60 16.45 1.67
C ASN A 480 13.79 16.60 3.19
N PRO A 481 13.43 17.76 3.77
CA PRO A 481 13.36 17.86 5.22
C PRO A 481 12.35 16.85 5.74
N LEU A 482 12.78 16.06 6.72
CA LEU A 482 11.93 15.18 7.49
C LEU A 482 11.30 15.98 8.62
N ILE A 483 10.12 16.52 8.35
CA ILE A 483 9.24 17.09 9.36
C ILE A 483 8.25 16.00 9.74
N TRP A 484 8.28 15.56 10.98
CA TRP A 484 7.35 14.55 11.48
C TRP A 484 5.96 15.16 11.65
N ASP A 485 4.94 14.34 11.41
CA ASP A 485 3.56 14.69 11.75
C ASP A 485 3.42 14.95 13.26
N VAL A 486 2.31 15.58 13.62
CA VAL A 486 2.07 16.09 14.97
C VAL A 486 2.18 15.02 16.06
N LEU A 487 1.75 13.77 15.80
CA LEU A 487 1.78 12.70 16.81
C LEU A 487 3.20 12.23 17.10
N HIS A 488 3.98 11.98 16.05
CA HIS A 488 5.39 11.60 16.17
C HIS A 488 6.22 12.73 16.80
N ALA A 489 6.00 13.96 16.35
CA ALA A 489 6.70 15.13 16.87
C ALA A 489 6.36 15.42 18.34
N ARG A 490 5.10 15.20 18.74
CA ARG A 490 4.65 15.35 20.13
C ARG A 490 5.31 14.32 21.03
N GLU A 491 5.36 13.04 20.63
CA GLU A 491 6.02 12.01 21.44
C GLU A 491 7.51 12.33 21.65
N ALA A 492 8.22 12.73 20.60
CA ALA A 492 9.61 13.15 20.70
C ALA A 492 9.79 14.29 21.70
N SER A 493 8.94 15.32 21.61
CA SER A 493 9.02 16.52 22.44
C SER A 493 8.72 16.23 23.90
N VAL A 494 7.67 15.42 24.17
CA VAL A 494 7.26 15.05 25.52
C VAL A 494 8.32 14.18 26.18
N VAL A 495 8.77 13.13 25.48
CA VAL A 495 9.73 12.17 26.06
C VAL A 495 11.09 12.83 26.30
N ALA A 496 11.57 13.68 25.38
CA ALA A 496 12.82 14.43 25.57
C ALA A 496 12.77 15.39 26.78
N ARG A 497 11.58 15.83 27.19
CA ARG A 497 11.36 16.83 28.26
C ARG A 497 10.76 16.24 29.54
N LEU A 498 10.76 14.91 29.70
CA LEU A 498 10.29 14.27 30.93
C LEU A 498 11.04 14.85 32.15
N GLY A 499 10.26 15.38 33.10
CA GLY A 499 10.76 16.10 34.27
C GLY A 499 10.61 17.62 34.20
N ALA A 500 10.51 18.20 33.00
CA ALA A 500 10.45 19.65 32.82
C ALA A 500 9.02 20.20 32.79
N ALA A 501 8.08 19.49 32.16
CA ALA A 501 6.70 19.94 32.01
C ALA A 501 5.85 19.60 33.26
N PRO A 502 5.13 20.56 33.87
CA PRO A 502 4.29 20.27 35.03
C PRO A 502 3.10 19.37 34.69
N VAL A 503 2.57 19.50 33.47
CA VAL A 503 1.47 18.70 32.90
C VAL A 503 1.56 18.75 31.38
N LEU A 504 1.04 17.75 30.66
CA LEU A 504 0.98 17.80 29.20
C LEU A 504 -0.28 18.58 28.76
N LEU A 505 -0.10 19.52 27.84
CA LEU A 505 -1.21 20.29 27.28
C LEU A 505 -2.12 19.39 26.45
N SER A 506 -1.57 18.42 25.73
CA SER A 506 -2.33 17.55 24.82
C SER A 506 -3.00 16.34 25.47
N THR A 507 -2.89 16.16 26.80
CA THR A 507 -3.58 15.07 27.51
C THR A 507 -5.09 15.20 27.30
N PRO A 508 -5.78 14.19 26.76
CA PRO A 508 -7.22 14.26 26.59
C PRO A 508 -7.98 14.58 27.87
N THR A 509 -9.11 15.26 27.73
CA THR A 509 -10.08 15.41 28.82
C THR A 509 -10.96 14.17 28.93
N TRP A 510 -11.33 13.59 27.78
CA TRP A 510 -12.19 12.42 27.66
C TRP A 510 -11.50 11.27 26.92
N VAL A 511 -12.03 10.05 27.06
CA VAL A 511 -11.49 8.84 26.40
C VAL A 511 -11.64 8.86 24.87
N ASP A 512 -12.37 9.82 24.33
CA ASP A 512 -12.54 10.08 22.90
C ASP A 512 -11.46 11.00 22.31
N LEU A 513 -10.46 11.35 23.13
CA LEU A 513 -9.30 12.18 22.79
C LEU A 513 -9.58 13.68 22.68
N ARG A 514 -10.83 14.15 22.86
CA ARG A 514 -11.13 15.58 22.92
C ARG A 514 -10.56 16.23 24.16
N ILE A 515 -10.32 17.53 24.07
CA ILE A 515 -9.88 18.37 25.17
C ILE A 515 -10.90 19.48 25.43
N ASP A 516 -11.26 19.68 26.69
CA ASP A 516 -12.02 20.84 27.13
C ASP A 516 -11.12 22.09 27.10
N PRO A 517 -11.49 23.15 26.37
CA PRO A 517 -10.75 24.41 26.39
C PRO A 517 -10.53 24.99 27.80
N ALA A 518 -11.44 24.75 28.74
CA ALA A 518 -11.28 25.19 30.14
C ALA A 518 -10.16 24.43 30.86
N ASP A 519 -9.97 23.14 30.57
CA ASP A 519 -8.86 22.35 31.13
C ASP A 519 -7.50 22.84 30.61
N LEU A 520 -7.44 23.35 29.37
CA LEU A 520 -6.22 23.96 28.83
C LEU A 520 -5.82 25.23 29.59
N VAL A 521 -6.79 26.05 29.99
CA VAL A 521 -6.54 27.22 30.85
C VAL A 521 -5.91 26.79 32.18
N VAL A 522 -6.45 25.74 32.81
CA VAL A 522 -5.91 25.20 34.08
C VAL A 522 -4.48 24.70 33.89
N ARG A 523 -4.21 23.96 32.81
CA ARG A 523 -2.87 23.43 32.53
C ARG A 523 -1.87 24.55 32.24
N LEU A 524 -2.24 25.56 31.45
CA LEU A 524 -1.37 26.71 31.17
C LEU A 524 -1.07 27.55 32.43
N ARG A 525 -2.00 27.65 33.38
CA ARG A 525 -1.73 28.26 34.68
C ARG A 525 -0.64 27.49 35.42
N ALA A 526 -0.67 26.16 35.42
CA ALA A 526 0.40 25.36 36.03
C ALA A 526 1.78 25.62 35.38
N TYR A 527 1.84 25.84 34.06
CA TYR A 527 3.07 26.27 33.40
C TYR A 527 3.52 27.67 33.84
N ALA A 528 2.60 28.63 33.92
CA ALA A 528 2.90 29.99 34.37
C ALA A 528 3.40 30.01 35.83
N ASP A 529 2.75 29.27 36.72
CA ASP A 529 3.12 29.15 38.13
C ASP A 529 4.49 28.48 38.31
N ALA A 530 4.83 27.50 37.46
CA ALA A 530 6.12 26.82 37.46
C ALA A 530 7.23 27.60 36.71
N GLY A 531 6.91 28.67 36.00
CA GLY A 531 7.85 29.35 35.09
C GLY A 531 8.37 28.46 33.96
N ALA A 532 7.59 27.45 33.55
CA ALA A 532 7.97 26.47 32.55
C ALA A 532 7.59 26.90 31.13
N ALA A 533 8.29 26.38 30.13
CA ALA A 533 7.95 26.56 28.70
C ALA A 533 7.21 25.34 28.14
N ALA A 534 6.20 25.60 27.31
CA ALA A 534 5.43 24.59 26.60
C ALA A 534 6.22 24.05 25.40
N ALA A 535 6.11 22.75 25.14
CA ALA A 535 6.65 22.17 23.91
C ALA A 535 5.73 22.46 22.73
N GLU A 536 6.32 22.85 21.59
CA GLU A 536 5.58 23.19 20.37
C GLU A 536 4.60 22.09 19.94
N ALA A 537 5.08 20.87 19.74
CA ALA A 537 4.24 19.80 19.22
C ALA A 537 3.15 19.33 20.21
N ASP A 538 3.38 19.48 21.53
CA ASP A 538 2.37 19.19 22.55
C ASP A 538 1.26 20.27 22.54
N LEU A 539 1.63 21.55 22.42
CA LEU A 539 0.68 22.64 22.20
C LEU A 539 -0.08 22.46 20.87
N PHE A 540 0.62 22.09 19.80
CA PHE A 540 0.00 21.88 18.48
C PHE A 540 -1.08 20.81 18.55
N LEU A 541 -0.77 19.64 19.11
CA LEU A 541 -1.77 18.57 19.26
C LEU A 541 -2.93 18.99 20.17
N ALA A 542 -2.65 19.76 21.24
CA ALA A 542 -3.69 20.30 22.11
C ALA A 542 -4.66 21.23 21.35
N MET A 543 -4.15 22.06 20.44
CA MET A 543 -4.97 22.92 19.58
C MET A 543 -5.90 22.11 18.67
N LEU A 544 -5.41 21.02 18.07
CA LEU A 544 -6.21 20.19 17.16
C LEU A 544 -7.29 19.36 17.87
N ARG A 545 -7.05 19.00 19.14
CA ARG A 545 -7.98 18.21 19.98
C ARG A 545 -8.98 19.04 20.78
N ALA A 546 -8.78 20.35 20.89
CA ALA A 546 -9.65 21.23 21.65
C ALA A 546 -11.05 21.29 21.03
N ASP A 547 -12.09 21.05 21.83
CA ASP A 547 -13.46 21.07 21.36
C ASP A 547 -13.97 22.51 21.20
N GLY A 548 -14.05 22.97 19.95
CA GLY A 548 -14.54 24.29 19.59
C GLY A 548 -15.98 24.57 20.06
N ALA A 549 -16.80 23.54 20.26
CA ALA A 549 -18.18 23.70 20.72
C ALA A 549 -18.29 24.11 22.20
N LEU A 550 -17.21 23.93 22.99
CA LEU A 550 -17.15 24.28 24.41
C LEU A 550 -16.46 25.64 24.67
N VAL A 551 -16.07 26.35 23.61
CA VAL A 551 -15.39 27.64 23.72
C VAL A 551 -16.36 28.73 24.20
N THR A 552 -15.92 29.50 25.19
CA THR A 552 -16.64 30.67 25.73
C THR A 552 -15.72 31.90 25.74
N ASP A 553 -16.32 33.10 25.79
CA ASP A 553 -15.55 34.35 25.86
C ASP A 553 -14.62 34.40 27.08
N ASP A 554 -15.06 33.85 28.22
CA ASP A 554 -14.26 33.76 29.45
C ASP A 554 -13.03 32.87 29.27
N VAL A 555 -13.18 31.73 28.58
CA VAL A 555 -12.05 30.85 28.24
C VAL A 555 -11.07 31.58 27.32
N LEU A 556 -11.57 32.24 26.27
CA LEU A 556 -10.72 32.96 25.32
C LEU A 556 -9.98 34.12 25.99
N ALA A 557 -10.61 34.83 26.93
CA ALA A 557 -9.96 35.89 27.71
C ALA A 557 -8.90 35.33 28.67
N ALA A 558 -9.20 34.20 29.32
CA ALA A 558 -8.25 33.54 30.22
C ALA A 558 -7.02 33.00 29.50
N LEU A 559 -7.17 32.46 28.28
CA LEU A 559 -6.06 32.02 27.44
C LEU A 559 -5.14 33.18 27.05
N ASP A 560 -5.71 34.32 26.65
CA ASP A 560 -4.93 35.51 26.25
C ASP A 560 -4.05 36.04 27.39
N ALA A 561 -4.52 35.90 28.64
CA ALA A 561 -3.81 36.31 29.85
C ALA A 561 -2.67 35.36 30.28
N LEU A 562 -2.41 34.27 29.55
CA LEU A 562 -1.41 33.25 29.90
C LEU A 562 -0.29 33.15 28.85
N PRO A 563 0.66 34.09 28.84
CA PRO A 563 1.74 34.15 27.84
C PRO A 563 2.88 33.16 28.15
N VAL A 564 2.56 31.86 28.24
CA VAL A 564 3.54 30.80 28.48
C VAL A 564 4.46 30.66 27.25
N PRO A 565 5.80 30.75 27.40
CA PRO A 565 6.73 30.60 26.28
C PRO A 565 6.63 29.23 25.61
N VAL A 566 6.83 29.18 24.28
CA VAL A 566 6.83 27.94 23.50
C VAL A 566 8.23 27.67 22.96
N VAL A 567 8.67 26.41 23.01
CA VAL A 567 9.96 25.98 22.46
C VAL A 567 9.81 24.86 21.44
N LEU A 568 10.66 24.88 20.42
CA LEU A 568 10.76 23.86 19.38
C LEU A 568 11.44 22.58 19.92
N GLN A 569 11.47 21.51 19.11
CA GLN A 569 12.06 20.22 19.50
C GLN A 569 13.53 20.31 19.92
N ASP A 570 14.30 21.21 19.32
CA ASP A 570 15.71 21.46 19.63
C ASP A 570 15.90 22.38 20.85
N GLY A 571 14.80 22.83 21.48
CA GLY A 571 14.79 23.71 22.64
C GLY A 571 14.89 25.20 22.31
N THR A 572 14.96 25.58 21.03
CA THR A 572 14.95 26.99 20.63
C THR A 572 13.59 27.64 20.88
N ASP A 573 13.59 28.96 21.12
CA ASP A 573 12.36 29.73 21.31
C ASP A 573 11.59 29.80 19.98
N ALA A 574 10.31 29.42 20.01
CA ALA A 574 9.43 29.47 18.85
C ALA A 574 8.94 30.89 18.52
N GLY A 575 9.20 31.87 19.38
CA GLY A 575 8.78 33.26 19.19
C GLY A 575 7.27 33.48 19.39
N VAL A 576 6.58 32.52 20.02
CA VAL A 576 5.14 32.58 20.31
C VAL A 576 4.83 32.17 21.74
N ALA A 577 3.69 32.65 22.23
CA ALA A 577 3.16 32.31 23.54
C ALA A 577 1.93 31.38 23.41
N ALA A 578 1.87 30.35 24.27
CA ALA A 578 0.93 29.25 24.15
C ALA A 578 -0.54 29.69 24.29
N GLY A 579 -0.87 30.52 25.28
CA GLY A 579 -2.22 31.02 25.52
C GLY A 579 -2.78 31.83 24.34
N PRO A 580 -2.10 32.90 23.88
CA PRO A 580 -2.48 33.64 22.68
C PRO A 580 -2.51 32.79 21.40
N ALA A 581 -1.62 31.80 21.25
CA ALA A 581 -1.66 30.87 20.11
C ALA A 581 -2.91 29.98 20.13
N LEU A 582 -3.26 29.40 21.28
CA LEU A 582 -4.49 28.62 21.47
C LEU A 582 -5.73 29.45 21.18
N ARG A 583 -5.81 30.69 21.69
CA ARG A 583 -6.90 31.62 21.38
C ARG A 583 -7.04 31.82 19.87
N ARG A 584 -5.95 32.14 19.17
CA ARG A 584 -5.96 32.35 17.72
C ARG A 584 -6.48 31.12 16.98
N HIS A 585 -6.00 29.93 17.33
CA HIS A 585 -6.47 28.69 16.69
C HIS A 585 -7.94 28.40 16.99
N LEU A 586 -8.42 28.59 18.22
CA LEU A 586 -9.84 28.37 18.54
C LEU A 586 -10.78 29.32 17.77
N THR A 587 -10.29 30.51 17.37
CA THR A 587 -11.03 31.45 16.51
C THR A 587 -10.80 31.27 15.01
N ASP A 588 -9.75 30.56 14.62
CA ASP A 588 -9.36 30.26 13.23
C ASP A 588 -8.82 28.81 13.15
N PRO A 589 -9.69 27.80 13.34
CA PRO A 589 -9.25 26.41 13.47
C PRO A 589 -9.03 25.73 12.12
N VAL A 590 -8.26 24.64 12.12
CA VAL A 590 -8.22 23.74 10.96
C VAL A 590 -9.62 23.17 10.72
N ARG A 591 -10.15 23.37 9.52
CA ARG A 591 -11.46 22.86 9.10
C ARG A 591 -11.33 21.47 8.51
N GLU A 592 -12.32 20.62 8.77
CA GLU A 592 -12.40 19.30 8.14
C GLU A 592 -12.47 19.47 6.60
N PRO A 593 -11.57 18.83 5.84
CA PRO A 593 -11.64 18.85 4.39
C PRO A 593 -12.75 17.93 3.88
N ALA A 594 -13.28 18.22 2.69
CA ALA A 594 -14.19 17.31 2.02
C ALA A 594 -13.47 16.00 1.61
N LEU A 595 -14.24 14.92 1.48
CA LEU A 595 -13.76 13.73 0.79
C LEU A 595 -13.81 13.94 -0.72
N GLU A 596 -12.74 13.53 -1.39
CA GLU A 596 -12.63 13.51 -2.85
C GLU A 596 -12.22 12.11 -3.32
N ILE A 597 -12.57 11.78 -4.57
CA ILE A 597 -12.12 10.55 -5.20
C ILE A 597 -10.73 10.81 -5.74
N ASP A 598 -9.74 10.14 -5.16
CA ASP A 598 -8.38 10.15 -5.69
C ASP A 598 -8.42 9.67 -7.15
N PRO A 599 -7.94 10.47 -8.12
CA PRO A 599 -8.05 10.13 -9.53
C PRO A 599 -7.26 8.85 -9.83
N GLN A 600 -6.09 8.66 -9.20
CA GLN A 600 -5.19 7.53 -9.39
C GLN A 600 -5.80 6.21 -8.92
N TRP A 601 -6.25 6.15 -7.67
CA TRP A 601 -6.67 4.93 -6.99
C TRP A 601 -8.17 4.72 -6.98
N ARG A 602 -8.96 5.73 -7.37
CA ARG A 602 -10.44 5.70 -7.36
C ARG A 602 -10.99 5.35 -5.98
N ARG A 603 -10.33 5.90 -4.96
CA ARG A 603 -10.66 5.75 -3.55
C ARG A 603 -10.99 7.10 -2.96
N TRP A 604 -11.94 7.11 -2.04
CA TRP A 604 -12.21 8.27 -1.22
C TRP A 604 -10.99 8.57 -0.34
N THR A 605 -10.53 9.80 -0.44
CA THR A 605 -9.47 10.36 0.41
C THR A 605 -9.93 11.73 0.90
N PRO A 606 -9.56 12.13 2.13
CA PRO A 606 -9.65 13.53 2.51
C PRO A 606 -8.84 14.40 1.54
N ALA A 607 -9.42 15.51 1.08
CA ALA A 607 -8.66 16.53 0.40
C ALA A 607 -7.58 17.09 1.34
N THR A 608 -6.53 17.71 0.78
CA THR A 608 -5.47 18.31 1.60
C THR A 608 -6.08 19.40 2.51
N PRO A 609 -5.94 19.30 3.85
CA PRO A 609 -6.49 20.32 4.74
C PRO A 609 -5.87 21.69 4.48
N ALA A 610 -6.71 22.72 4.44
CA ALA A 610 -6.24 24.10 4.41
C ALA A 610 -5.58 24.44 5.76
N VAL A 611 -4.35 24.96 5.72
CA VAL A 611 -3.65 25.40 6.93
C VAL A 611 -4.09 26.83 7.27
N PRO A 612 -4.73 27.07 8.42
CA PRO A 612 -5.16 28.41 8.84
C PRO A 612 -3.98 29.29 9.27
N ALA A 613 -4.15 30.61 9.21
CA ALA A 613 -3.12 31.58 9.58
C ALA A 613 -2.76 31.52 11.07
N SER A 614 -3.68 31.01 11.90
CA SER A 614 -3.41 30.72 13.31
C SER A 614 -2.22 29.78 13.54
N LEU A 615 -1.84 28.97 12.54
CA LEU A 615 -0.74 28.02 12.60
C LEU A 615 0.55 28.47 11.90
N ASP A 616 0.60 29.67 11.31
CA ASP A 616 1.76 30.17 10.54
C ASP A 616 3.06 30.21 11.34
N ALA A 617 2.96 30.34 12.67
CA ALA A 617 4.11 30.42 13.57
C ALA A 617 4.68 29.06 13.98
N PHE A 618 4.10 27.96 13.49
CA PHE A 618 4.45 26.60 13.86
C PHE A 618 5.05 25.84 12.67
N PRO A 619 5.92 24.83 12.91
CA PRO A 619 6.28 23.85 11.89
C PRO A 619 5.03 23.26 11.23
N ARG A 620 5.03 23.11 9.90
CA ARG A 620 3.88 22.60 9.17
C ARG A 620 3.69 21.12 9.48
N ARG A 621 2.87 20.79 10.48
CA ARG A 621 2.58 19.41 10.92
C ARG A 621 1.29 18.82 10.35
N VAL A 622 0.48 19.66 9.70
CA VAL A 622 -0.75 19.29 9.00
C VAL A 622 -0.59 19.58 7.50
N GLY A 623 -0.98 18.63 6.65
CA GLY A 623 -0.93 18.79 5.20
C GLY A 623 0.49 18.94 4.62
N ALA A 624 1.53 18.52 5.34
CA ALA A 624 2.92 18.52 4.87
C ALA A 624 3.28 17.32 3.99
N ASN A 625 2.62 16.18 4.22
CA ASN A 625 2.78 14.97 3.43
C ASN A 625 1.42 14.50 2.91
N ARG A 626 1.30 14.35 1.60
CA ARG A 626 0.07 13.86 0.93
C ARG A 626 -0.34 12.44 1.34
N HIS A 627 0.58 11.68 1.93
CA HIS A 627 0.33 10.32 2.44
C HIS A 627 0.02 10.28 3.94
N SER A 628 0.07 11.43 4.62
CA SER A 628 -0.36 11.54 6.01
C SER A 628 -1.86 11.82 6.03
N HIS A 629 -2.64 10.84 6.46
CA HIS A 629 -4.09 10.98 6.56
C HIS A 629 -4.46 11.44 7.98
N PRO A 630 -5.36 12.43 8.12
CA PRO A 630 -5.88 12.81 9.42
C PRO A 630 -6.67 11.63 10.02
N GLY A 631 -6.50 11.39 11.32
CA GLY A 631 -7.23 10.39 12.08
C GLY A 631 -7.90 10.97 13.33
N PHE A 632 -8.81 10.22 13.96
CA PHE A 632 -9.52 10.65 15.17
C PHE A 632 -8.58 10.91 16.35
N GLU A 633 -7.41 10.30 16.36
CA GLU A 633 -6.36 10.56 17.34
C GLU A 633 -5.76 11.96 17.24
N THR A 634 -5.86 12.60 16.08
CA THR A 634 -5.43 13.98 15.85
C THR A 634 -6.62 14.95 15.88
N PHE A 635 -7.71 14.58 15.20
CA PHE A 635 -8.93 15.39 15.05
C PHE A 635 -10.18 14.62 15.56
N PRO A 636 -10.36 14.52 16.88
CA PRO A 636 -11.44 13.71 17.46
C PRO A 636 -12.86 14.25 17.17
N THR A 637 -12.98 15.52 16.80
CA THR A 637 -14.25 16.19 16.47
C THR A 637 -14.63 16.12 14.99
N TRP A 638 -13.74 15.66 14.12
CA TRP A 638 -14.04 15.52 12.69
C TRP A 638 -14.96 14.32 12.41
N GLY A 639 -15.55 14.32 11.21
CA GLY A 639 -16.35 13.26 10.65
C GLY A 639 -15.53 12.27 9.81
N ASP A 640 -16.02 11.95 8.63
CA ASP A 640 -15.46 10.89 7.77
C ASP A 640 -14.05 11.18 7.26
N ALA A 641 -13.61 12.45 7.23
CA ALA A 641 -12.23 12.76 6.83
C ALA A 641 -11.21 12.16 7.81
N ALA A 642 -11.54 12.13 9.11
CA ALA A 642 -10.73 11.49 10.15
C ALA A 642 -10.98 9.97 10.27
N GLY A 643 -12.05 9.47 9.64
CA GLY A 643 -12.44 8.06 9.66
C GLY A 643 -11.72 7.17 8.65
N ARG A 644 -10.82 7.71 7.83
CA ARG A 644 -10.26 6.98 6.68
C ARG A 644 -9.52 5.67 7.03
N ALA A 645 -8.98 5.57 8.25
CA ALA A 645 -8.33 4.36 8.75
C ALA A 645 -9.31 3.27 9.23
N VAL A 646 -10.60 3.59 9.38
CA VAL A 646 -11.66 2.63 9.73
C VAL A 646 -12.08 1.91 8.46
N GLY A 647 -11.92 0.59 8.39
CA GLY A 647 -12.35 -0.22 7.26
C GLY A 647 -11.76 -1.62 7.25
N ALA A 648 -12.08 -2.39 6.21
CA ALA A 648 -11.49 -3.72 6.02
C ALA A 648 -9.99 -3.61 5.71
N ALA A 649 -9.17 -4.18 6.59
CA ALA A 649 -7.73 -4.22 6.44
C ALA A 649 -7.15 -5.50 7.08
N GLU A 650 -6.15 -6.09 6.42
CA GLU A 650 -5.47 -7.30 6.90
C GLU A 650 -4.19 -6.93 7.70
N ASP A 651 -4.23 -5.84 8.47
CA ASP A 651 -3.15 -5.40 9.35
C ASP A 651 -3.49 -5.63 10.84
N ALA A 652 -2.46 -5.85 11.65
CA ALA A 652 -2.60 -6.14 13.08
C ALA A 652 -3.08 -4.93 13.91
N ALA A 653 -2.90 -3.70 13.42
CA ALA A 653 -3.22 -2.46 14.11
C ALA A 653 -4.72 -2.11 14.03
N SER A 654 -5.40 -2.55 12.97
CA SER A 654 -6.79 -2.23 12.65
C SER A 654 -7.75 -2.40 13.82
N GLY A 655 -7.62 -3.46 14.62
CA GLY A 655 -8.47 -3.71 15.78
C GLY A 655 -8.44 -2.56 16.80
N LEU A 656 -7.25 -2.09 17.18
CA LEU A 656 -7.08 -1.00 18.14
C LEU A 656 -7.56 0.35 17.56
N VAL A 657 -7.35 0.58 16.26
CA VAL A 657 -7.89 1.76 15.56
C VAL A 657 -9.42 1.78 15.63
N LEU A 658 -10.07 0.64 15.39
CA LEU A 658 -11.52 0.51 15.51
C LEU A 658 -11.99 0.77 16.95
N ARG A 659 -11.31 0.20 17.96
CA ARG A 659 -11.63 0.42 19.38
C ARG A 659 -11.57 1.90 19.77
N GLN A 660 -10.61 2.65 19.25
CA GLN A 660 -10.52 4.08 19.51
C GLN A 660 -11.59 4.88 18.74
N ALA A 661 -11.89 4.51 17.49
CA ALA A 661 -12.90 5.19 16.67
C ALA A 661 -14.33 5.10 17.27
N VAL A 662 -14.61 4.06 18.06
CA VAL A 662 -15.93 3.84 18.69
C VAL A 662 -16.02 4.41 20.11
N ARG A 663 -15.10 5.31 20.48
CA ARG A 663 -15.17 6.09 21.74
C ARG A 663 -15.74 7.50 21.52
N ARG A 664 -16.32 7.83 20.38
CA ARG A 664 -16.75 9.21 20.06
C ARG A 664 -17.97 9.65 20.88
N ALA A 665 -18.09 10.96 21.09
CA ALA A 665 -19.27 11.58 21.72
C ALA A 665 -20.49 11.75 20.81
N THR A 666 -20.28 11.61 19.51
CA THR A 666 -21.32 11.72 18.48
C THR A 666 -21.41 10.41 17.72
N PRO A 667 -22.59 10.05 17.18
CA PRO A 667 -22.73 8.91 16.28
C PRO A 667 -21.67 8.87 15.17
N LEU A 668 -21.36 7.66 14.70
CA LEU A 668 -20.40 7.48 13.62
C LEU A 668 -20.93 8.14 12.34
N PRO A 669 -20.08 8.91 11.63
CA PRO A 669 -20.45 9.49 10.35
C PRO A 669 -20.65 8.39 9.28
N PRO A 670 -21.38 8.68 8.19
CA PRO A 670 -21.87 7.66 7.25
C PRO A 670 -20.80 6.70 6.70
N GLY A 671 -19.63 7.23 6.29
CA GLY A 671 -18.54 6.43 5.76
C GLY A 671 -17.87 5.56 6.83
N THR A 672 -17.63 6.12 8.00
CA THR A 672 -17.02 5.41 9.13
C THR A 672 -17.94 4.31 9.64
N ALA A 673 -19.24 4.57 9.72
CA ALA A 673 -20.24 3.60 10.14
C ALA A 673 -20.30 2.39 9.19
N VAL A 674 -20.39 2.63 7.86
CA VAL A 674 -20.42 1.51 6.90
C VAL A 674 -19.11 0.74 6.87
N ASN A 675 -17.98 1.41 7.08
CA ASN A 675 -16.66 0.77 7.05
C ASN A 675 -16.36 0.01 8.34
N LEU A 676 -16.93 0.39 9.50
CA LEU A 676 -16.89 -0.42 10.72
C LEU A 676 -17.61 -1.76 10.52
N LEU A 677 -18.79 -1.74 9.89
CA LEU A 677 -19.51 -2.97 9.50
C LEU A 677 -18.72 -3.76 8.47
N GLY A 678 -18.16 -3.07 7.47
CA GLY A 678 -17.35 -3.66 6.42
C GLY A 678 -16.04 -4.28 6.92
N ALA A 679 -15.48 -3.83 8.03
CA ALA A 679 -14.23 -4.34 8.60
C ALA A 679 -14.36 -5.80 9.06
N GLN A 680 -15.57 -6.23 9.44
CA GLN A 680 -15.85 -7.57 9.98
C GLN A 680 -15.68 -8.71 8.95
N ARG A 681 -15.36 -8.39 7.69
CA ARG A 681 -15.24 -9.38 6.59
C ARG A 681 -13.92 -10.15 6.56
N GLY A 682 -12.92 -9.70 7.32
CA GLY A 682 -11.60 -10.33 7.34
C GLY A 682 -10.60 -9.50 8.12
N PHE A 683 -10.37 -9.87 9.37
CA PHE A 683 -9.32 -9.30 10.20
C PHE A 683 -8.03 -10.12 10.12
N HIS A 684 -6.91 -9.44 10.36
CA HIS A 684 -5.72 -10.09 10.87
C HIS A 684 -6.01 -10.78 12.22
N ALA A 685 -5.41 -11.93 12.51
CA ALA A 685 -5.70 -12.71 13.72
C ALA A 685 -5.54 -11.90 15.02
N VAL A 686 -4.50 -11.05 15.10
CA VAL A 686 -4.26 -10.14 16.25
C VAL A 686 -5.33 -9.05 16.38
N ALA A 687 -5.89 -8.58 15.26
CA ALA A 687 -6.87 -7.50 15.25
C ALA A 687 -8.30 -7.99 15.50
N ALA A 688 -8.59 -9.27 15.23
CA ALA A 688 -9.95 -9.82 15.27
C ALA A 688 -10.66 -9.61 16.62
N PRO A 689 -10.05 -9.89 17.79
CA PRO A 689 -10.74 -9.70 19.07
C PRO A 689 -11.17 -8.25 19.31
N ASP A 690 -10.27 -7.30 19.02
CA ASP A 690 -10.54 -5.87 19.18
C ASP A 690 -11.53 -5.34 18.13
N GLY A 691 -11.43 -5.82 16.89
CA GLY A 691 -12.33 -5.44 15.80
C GLY A 691 -13.78 -5.91 16.01
N THR A 692 -13.97 -7.13 16.52
CA THR A 692 -15.28 -7.66 16.92
C THR A 692 -15.82 -6.93 18.15
N THR A 693 -14.96 -6.66 19.13
CA THR A 693 -15.38 -5.87 20.31
C THR A 693 -15.81 -4.46 19.91
N ALA A 694 -15.12 -3.82 18.97
CA ALA A 694 -15.40 -2.44 18.56
C ALA A 694 -16.81 -2.27 17.97
N VAL A 695 -17.29 -3.20 17.13
CA VAL A 695 -18.62 -3.08 16.52
C VAL A 695 -19.73 -3.24 17.57
N MET A 696 -19.57 -4.12 18.55
CA MET A 696 -20.51 -4.29 19.66
C MET A 696 -20.49 -3.06 20.58
N GLU A 697 -19.31 -2.56 20.95
CA GLU A 697 -19.19 -1.32 21.71
C GLU A 697 -19.83 -0.14 20.97
N ALA A 698 -19.71 -0.06 19.64
CA ALA A 698 -20.34 1.00 18.86
C ALA A 698 -21.88 0.93 18.91
N TRP A 699 -22.44 -0.27 18.91
CA TRP A 699 -23.87 -0.48 19.09
C TRP A 699 -24.32 -0.11 20.51
N GLU A 700 -23.68 -0.66 21.53
CA GLU A 700 -23.99 -0.42 22.95
C GLU A 700 -23.87 1.06 23.33
N ARG A 701 -22.91 1.78 22.74
CA ARG A 701 -22.71 3.22 22.94
C ARG A 701 -23.66 4.09 22.11
N GLY A 702 -24.59 3.50 21.36
CA GLY A 702 -25.53 4.22 20.51
C GLY A 702 -24.87 4.96 19.34
N LEU A 703 -23.66 4.54 18.93
CA LEU A 703 -22.89 5.21 17.86
C LEU A 703 -23.25 4.71 16.46
N LEU A 704 -23.73 3.48 16.34
CA LEU A 704 -24.30 2.94 15.10
C LEU A 704 -25.80 3.27 15.03
N ARG A 705 -26.22 3.98 13.98
CA ARG A 705 -27.61 4.41 13.79
C ARG A 705 -28.20 3.80 12.52
N PRO A 706 -29.40 3.20 12.56
CA PRO A 706 -30.11 2.75 11.37
C PRO A 706 -30.20 3.85 10.29
N GLY A 707 -29.92 3.49 9.04
CA GLY A 707 -29.98 4.42 7.89
C GLY A 707 -28.85 5.43 7.78
N VAL A 708 -27.88 5.46 8.71
CA VAL A 708 -26.69 6.33 8.62
C VAL A 708 -25.54 5.72 7.79
N PRO A 709 -25.21 4.42 7.89
CA PRO A 709 -24.16 3.83 7.06
C PRO A 709 -24.39 4.04 5.55
N ASP A 710 -23.44 4.63 4.83
CA ASP A 710 -23.57 4.93 3.40
C ASP A 710 -22.70 4.02 2.54
N VAL A 711 -23.32 3.08 1.84
CA VAL A 711 -22.66 2.11 0.96
C VAL A 711 -21.81 2.75 -0.16
N ARG A 712 -22.05 4.01 -0.53
CA ARG A 712 -21.22 4.74 -1.51
C ARG A 712 -19.79 5.01 -1.00
N LEU A 713 -19.58 4.96 0.31
CA LEU A 713 -18.31 5.17 0.99
C LEU A 713 -17.67 3.86 1.47
N LEU A 714 -18.32 2.72 1.24
CA LEU A 714 -17.82 1.40 1.63
C LEU A 714 -16.47 1.10 0.95
N ASP A 715 -15.55 0.52 1.73
CA ASP A 715 -14.16 0.25 1.37
C ASP A 715 -13.31 1.51 1.09
N TRP A 716 -13.89 2.69 1.35
CA TRP A 716 -13.41 3.97 0.85
C TRP A 716 -13.11 3.91 -0.65
N ALA A 717 -13.92 3.16 -1.40
CA ALA A 717 -13.76 2.96 -2.83
C ALA A 717 -14.98 3.48 -3.58
N GLU A 718 -14.79 3.93 -4.83
CA GLU A 718 -15.93 4.36 -5.66
C GLU A 718 -16.91 3.21 -5.94
N THR A 719 -16.42 1.97 -5.99
CA THR A 719 -17.24 0.77 -6.18
C THR A 719 -16.99 -0.24 -5.06
N PRO A 720 -18.04 -0.64 -4.32
CA PRO A 720 -17.92 -1.66 -3.28
C PRO A 720 -17.40 -3.01 -3.81
N SER A 721 -16.66 -3.71 -2.97
CA SER A 721 -16.08 -5.02 -3.30
C SER A 721 -16.40 -6.08 -2.25
N ASN A 722 -16.06 -7.35 -2.55
CA ASN A 722 -16.15 -8.47 -1.61
C ASN A 722 -17.55 -8.66 -0.97
N LEU A 723 -18.61 -8.47 -1.76
CA LEU A 723 -19.98 -8.46 -1.24
C LEU A 723 -20.43 -9.78 -0.61
N ALA A 724 -19.89 -10.92 -1.04
CA ALA A 724 -20.22 -12.21 -0.44
C ALA A 724 -19.68 -12.33 1.00
N ALA A 725 -18.48 -11.81 1.27
CA ALA A 725 -17.96 -11.75 2.63
C ALA A 725 -18.75 -10.73 3.46
N LEU A 726 -19.17 -9.61 2.85
CA LEU A 726 -20.03 -8.62 3.49
C LEU A 726 -21.35 -9.20 3.93
N ALA A 727 -22.04 -9.91 3.04
CA ALA A 727 -23.32 -10.53 3.34
C ALA A 727 -23.23 -11.46 4.56
N ARG A 728 -22.15 -12.25 4.66
CA ARG A 728 -21.91 -13.13 5.82
C ARG A 728 -21.70 -12.34 7.11
N ALA A 729 -20.77 -11.39 7.10
CA ALA A 729 -20.48 -10.56 8.27
C ALA A 729 -21.72 -9.79 8.74
N LEU A 730 -22.51 -9.25 7.80
CA LEU A 730 -23.77 -8.58 8.10
C LEU A 730 -24.84 -9.52 8.68
N ARG A 731 -24.91 -10.78 8.23
CA ARG A 731 -25.79 -11.80 8.85
C ARG A 731 -25.36 -12.13 10.28
N GLU A 732 -24.06 -12.28 10.52
CA GLU A 732 -23.51 -12.53 11.87
C GLU A 732 -23.87 -11.36 12.80
N LEU A 733 -23.63 -10.11 12.37
CA LEU A 733 -24.02 -8.92 13.15
C LEU A 733 -25.53 -8.80 13.37
N ALA A 734 -26.34 -9.17 12.38
CA ALA A 734 -27.79 -9.23 12.57
C ALA A 734 -28.18 -10.26 13.65
N GLY A 735 -27.51 -11.41 13.70
CA GLY A 735 -27.65 -12.41 14.77
C GLY A 735 -27.28 -11.89 16.16
N GLU A 736 -26.36 -10.94 16.24
CA GLU A 736 -25.98 -10.22 17.48
C GLU A 736 -26.93 -9.05 17.85
N GLY A 737 -28.07 -8.93 17.17
CA GLY A 737 -29.10 -7.92 17.47
C GLY A 737 -28.95 -6.58 16.73
N LEU A 738 -28.05 -6.49 15.75
CA LEU A 738 -27.83 -5.26 14.97
C LEU A 738 -28.69 -5.20 13.68
N LEU A 739 -29.76 -6.01 13.58
CA LEU A 739 -30.56 -6.12 12.36
C LEU A 739 -31.10 -4.77 11.88
N ALA A 740 -31.53 -3.88 12.79
CA ALA A 740 -32.03 -2.55 12.45
C ALA A 740 -30.99 -1.67 11.71
N VAL A 741 -29.70 -1.86 12.00
CA VAL A 741 -28.59 -1.15 11.33
C VAL A 741 -28.22 -1.83 10.01
N VAL A 742 -28.19 -3.16 10.01
CA VAL A 742 -27.77 -3.97 8.85
C VAL A 742 -28.80 -3.97 7.72
N TRP A 743 -30.09 -3.96 8.05
CA TRP A 743 -31.17 -4.16 7.07
C TRP A 743 -31.17 -3.11 5.93
N PRO A 744 -31.07 -1.79 6.20
CA PRO A 744 -30.96 -0.80 5.13
C PRO A 744 -29.69 -0.98 4.28
N VAL A 745 -28.56 -1.37 4.90
CA VAL A 745 -27.28 -1.58 4.22
C VAL A 745 -27.37 -2.69 3.17
N LEU A 746 -28.08 -3.79 3.47
CA LEU A 746 -28.25 -4.88 2.52
C LEU A 746 -28.99 -4.43 1.25
N ASP A 747 -30.08 -3.65 1.39
CA ASP A 747 -30.81 -3.12 0.24
C ASP A 747 -29.97 -2.10 -0.55
N ASP A 748 -29.26 -1.22 0.15
CA ASP A 748 -28.37 -0.22 -0.47
C ASP A 748 -27.21 -0.85 -1.24
N VAL A 749 -26.68 -1.99 -0.77
CA VAL A 749 -25.67 -2.79 -1.50
C VAL A 749 -26.26 -3.37 -2.78
N VAL A 750 -27.50 -3.87 -2.75
CA VAL A 750 -28.19 -4.31 -3.97
C VAL A 750 -28.37 -3.13 -4.93
N ALA A 751 -28.82 -1.98 -4.45
CA ALA A 751 -28.98 -0.77 -5.26
C ALA A 751 -27.65 -0.27 -5.84
N ALA A 752 -26.55 -0.28 -5.07
CA ALA A 752 -25.21 0.04 -5.54
C ALA A 752 -24.74 -0.94 -6.63
N SER A 753 -24.99 -2.24 -6.43
CA SER A 753 -24.69 -3.25 -7.45
C SER A 753 -25.50 -3.08 -8.73
N LEU A 754 -26.71 -2.54 -8.67
CA LEU A 754 -27.54 -2.27 -9.85
C LEU A 754 -27.09 -1.03 -10.62
N ARG A 755 -26.51 -0.04 -9.93
CA ARG A 755 -25.91 1.17 -10.53
C ARG A 755 -24.57 0.91 -11.20
N ALA A 756 -23.85 -0.14 -10.78
CA ALA A 756 -22.59 -0.53 -11.38
C ALA A 756 -22.78 -0.98 -12.86
N PRO A 757 -21.78 -0.75 -13.75
CA PRO A 757 -21.83 -1.18 -15.16
C PRO A 757 -22.19 -2.66 -15.35
N ARG A 758 -21.77 -3.49 -14.39
CA ARG A 758 -22.15 -4.88 -14.24
C ARG A 758 -22.54 -5.13 -12.80
N MET A 759 -23.48 -6.05 -12.63
CA MET A 759 -23.82 -6.57 -11.32
C MET A 759 -22.55 -7.08 -10.62
N LEU A 760 -22.32 -6.60 -9.40
CA LEU A 760 -21.11 -6.85 -8.66
C LEU A 760 -21.02 -8.33 -8.25
N ALA A 761 -19.79 -8.82 -8.07
CA ALA A 761 -19.61 -10.16 -7.55
C ALA A 761 -20.11 -10.21 -6.09
N GLY A 762 -20.95 -11.19 -5.78
CA GLY A 762 -21.54 -11.37 -4.45
C GLY A 762 -22.95 -10.76 -4.27
N THR A 763 -23.53 -10.11 -5.28
CA THR A 763 -24.91 -9.56 -5.20
C THR A 763 -25.96 -10.63 -4.89
N ALA A 764 -25.74 -11.87 -5.33
CA ALA A 764 -26.64 -12.96 -5.01
C ALA A 764 -26.60 -13.31 -3.51
N ASP A 765 -25.43 -13.32 -2.90
CA ASP A 765 -25.24 -13.62 -1.48
C ASP A 765 -25.88 -12.52 -0.61
N VAL A 766 -25.87 -11.26 -1.05
CA VAL A 766 -26.59 -10.15 -0.39
C VAL A 766 -28.11 -10.33 -0.50
N ALA A 767 -28.62 -10.69 -1.69
CA ALA A 767 -30.06 -10.95 -1.87
C ALA A 767 -30.55 -12.16 -1.05
N GLU A 768 -29.71 -13.20 -0.94
CA GLU A 768 -29.96 -14.37 -0.10
C GLU A 768 -29.93 -14.01 1.39
N ALA A 769 -29.03 -13.11 1.82
CA ALA A 769 -29.02 -12.60 3.19
C ALA A 769 -30.31 -11.82 3.53
N VAL A 770 -30.80 -10.98 2.61
CA VAL A 770 -32.11 -10.32 2.77
C VAL A 770 -33.23 -11.35 2.91
N GLN A 771 -33.22 -12.39 2.07
CA GLN A 771 -34.22 -13.46 2.11
C GLN A 771 -34.21 -14.20 3.45
N ALA A 772 -33.03 -14.51 3.99
CA ALA A 772 -32.89 -15.21 5.26
C ALA A 772 -33.35 -14.37 6.46
N LEU A 773 -33.14 -13.05 6.42
CA LEU A 773 -33.46 -12.13 7.52
C LEU A 773 -34.89 -11.57 7.47
N LEU A 774 -35.61 -11.73 6.35
CA LEU A 774 -36.95 -11.17 6.16
C LEU A 774 -37.96 -11.56 7.26
N PRO A 775 -38.05 -12.84 7.71
CA PRO A 775 -39.03 -13.22 8.73
C PRO A 775 -38.90 -12.45 10.05
N GLU A 776 -37.66 -12.11 10.45
CA GLU A 776 -37.39 -11.31 11.65
C GLU A 776 -37.91 -9.88 11.52
N VAL A 777 -37.76 -9.29 10.34
CA VAL A 777 -38.23 -7.93 10.06
C VAL A 777 -39.76 -7.88 10.00
N GLU A 778 -40.39 -8.86 9.36
CA GLU A 778 -41.85 -8.98 9.32
C GLU A 778 -42.44 -9.12 10.73
N ALA A 779 -41.81 -9.93 11.59
CA ALA A 779 -42.23 -10.07 12.97
C ALA A 779 -42.04 -8.77 13.77
N ALA A 780 -40.95 -8.03 13.56
CA ALA A 780 -40.71 -6.74 14.21
C ALA A 780 -41.76 -5.69 13.80
N VAL A 781 -42.16 -5.66 12.52
CA VAL A 781 -43.24 -4.79 12.03
C VAL A 781 -44.59 -5.22 12.62
N ALA A 782 -44.88 -6.51 12.64
CA ALA A 782 -46.13 -7.04 13.22
C ALA A 782 -46.23 -6.75 14.73
N ALA A 783 -45.10 -6.75 15.44
CA ALA A 783 -45.00 -6.38 16.85
C ALA A 783 -45.02 -4.86 17.11
N GLY A 784 -44.95 -4.03 16.06
CA GLY A 784 -44.90 -2.57 16.15
C GLY A 784 -43.55 -2.01 16.66
N VAL A 785 -42.49 -2.83 16.64
CA VAL A 785 -41.12 -2.42 17.00
C VAL A 785 -40.44 -1.73 15.82
N ALA A 786 -40.78 -2.13 14.58
CA ALA A 786 -40.29 -1.51 13.36
C ALA A 786 -41.43 -0.83 12.58
N ASP A 787 -41.12 0.29 11.92
CA ASP A 787 -42.06 0.94 11.00
C ASP A 787 -42.29 0.10 9.74
N ALA A 788 -43.52 0.08 9.20
CA ALA A 788 -43.84 -0.72 8.01
C ALA A 788 -43.03 -0.32 6.75
N GLY A 789 -42.49 0.91 6.70
CA GLY A 789 -41.63 1.40 5.63
C GLY A 789 -40.33 0.63 5.47
N VAL A 790 -39.85 -0.11 6.48
CA VAL A 790 -38.63 -0.93 6.38
C VAL A 790 -38.79 -2.11 5.41
N LEU A 791 -40.03 -2.49 5.07
CA LEU A 791 -40.36 -3.53 4.07
C LEU A 791 -40.43 -3.00 2.63
N ALA A 792 -40.09 -1.72 2.41
CA ALA A 792 -40.11 -1.12 1.07
C ALA A 792 -39.07 -1.75 0.13
N LEU A 793 -37.84 -1.98 0.62
CA LEU A 793 -36.71 -2.63 -0.09
C LEU A 793 -36.59 -2.25 -1.60
N PRO A 794 -36.42 -0.96 -1.93
CA PRO A 794 -36.38 -0.49 -3.32
C PRO A 794 -35.28 -1.14 -4.17
N GLY A 795 -34.10 -1.40 -3.60
CA GLY A 795 -32.99 -2.08 -4.29
C GLY A 795 -33.35 -3.51 -4.69
N VAL A 796 -33.89 -4.29 -3.77
CA VAL A 796 -34.32 -5.68 -4.00
C VAL A 796 -35.49 -5.74 -4.99
N ARG A 797 -36.46 -4.82 -4.89
CA ARG A 797 -37.55 -4.73 -5.89
C ARG A 797 -37.03 -4.43 -7.30
N ALA A 798 -36.08 -3.50 -7.42
CA ALA A 798 -35.43 -3.22 -8.70
C ALA A 798 -34.66 -4.43 -9.25
N LEU A 799 -34.01 -5.21 -8.38
CA LEU A 799 -33.32 -6.45 -8.78
C LEU A 799 -34.32 -7.52 -9.25
N ALA A 800 -35.44 -7.71 -8.54
CA ALA A 800 -36.49 -8.66 -8.90
C ALA A 800 -37.13 -8.36 -10.27
N GLY A 801 -37.25 -7.07 -10.61
CA GLY A 801 -37.76 -6.57 -11.89
C GLY A 801 -36.82 -6.79 -13.09
N ARG A 802 -35.56 -7.19 -12.88
CA ARG A 802 -34.64 -7.49 -13.99
C ARG A 802 -35.06 -8.74 -14.75
N GLY A 803 -34.86 -8.72 -16.08
CA GLY A 803 -34.96 -9.91 -16.93
C GLY A 803 -33.85 -10.93 -16.63
N GLY A 804 -34.13 -12.22 -16.84
CA GLY A 804 -33.19 -13.32 -16.64
C GLY A 804 -33.51 -14.21 -15.43
N ALA A 805 -32.66 -15.22 -15.22
CA ALA A 805 -32.78 -16.25 -14.18
C ALA A 805 -31.47 -16.40 -13.37
N SER A 806 -30.76 -15.29 -13.16
CA SER A 806 -29.56 -15.31 -12.31
C SER A 806 -29.93 -15.58 -10.85
N ARG A 807 -29.00 -16.17 -10.08
CA ARG A 807 -29.21 -16.49 -8.65
C ARG A 807 -29.74 -15.29 -7.85
N ALA A 808 -29.14 -14.12 -8.05
CA ALA A 808 -29.55 -12.87 -7.42
C ALA A 808 -31.01 -12.46 -7.76
N VAL A 809 -31.41 -12.59 -9.03
CA VAL A 809 -32.77 -12.25 -9.48
C VAL A 809 -33.80 -13.25 -8.92
N VAL A 810 -33.45 -14.53 -8.83
CA VAL A 810 -34.33 -15.55 -8.25
C VAL A 810 -34.55 -15.29 -6.75
N ALA A 811 -33.49 -15.05 -5.99
CA ALA A 811 -33.59 -14.70 -4.56
C ALA A 811 -34.42 -13.42 -4.35
N ALA A 812 -34.16 -12.36 -5.11
CA ALA A 812 -34.91 -11.11 -5.02
C ALA A 812 -36.41 -11.29 -5.33
N ARG A 813 -36.78 -12.13 -6.30
CA ARG A 813 -38.19 -12.44 -6.60
C ARG A 813 -38.86 -13.21 -5.46
N ALA A 814 -38.14 -14.12 -4.82
CA ALA A 814 -38.65 -14.87 -3.67
C ALA A 814 -38.93 -13.95 -2.47
N VAL A 815 -38.09 -12.93 -2.25
CA VAL A 815 -38.31 -11.87 -1.26
C VAL A 815 -39.55 -11.05 -1.62
N VAL A 816 -39.60 -10.49 -2.83
CA VAL A 816 -40.69 -9.60 -3.26
C VAL A 816 -42.06 -10.30 -3.28
N ALA A 817 -42.11 -11.61 -3.48
CA ALA A 817 -43.35 -12.39 -3.42
C ALA A 817 -44.00 -12.42 -2.02
N GLN A 818 -43.23 -12.16 -0.96
CA GLN A 818 -43.70 -12.13 0.43
C GLN A 818 -44.01 -10.71 0.92
N LEU A 819 -43.39 -9.68 0.31
CA LEU A 819 -43.56 -8.29 0.71
C LEU A 819 -44.95 -7.73 0.33
N PRO A 820 -45.48 -6.77 1.11
CA PRO A 820 -46.69 -6.03 0.74
C PRO A 820 -46.49 -5.22 -0.55
N GLU A 821 -47.58 -4.87 -1.23
CA GLU A 821 -47.56 -3.92 -2.36
C GLU A 821 -47.00 -2.56 -1.90
N PRO A 822 -46.23 -1.84 -2.73
CA PRO A 822 -45.64 -0.56 -2.34
C PRO A 822 -46.75 0.44 -1.97
N VAL A 823 -46.70 0.96 -0.75
CA VAL A 823 -47.49 2.13 -0.38
C VAL A 823 -46.86 3.33 -1.10
N ALA A 824 -47.62 4.01 -1.96
CA ALA A 824 -47.18 5.28 -2.53
C ALA A 824 -46.89 6.25 -1.38
N ALA A 825 -45.65 6.75 -1.29
CA ALA A 825 -45.25 7.64 -0.22
C ALA A 825 -46.20 8.86 -0.14
N PRO A 826 -46.65 9.28 1.05
CA PRO A 826 -47.27 10.58 1.21
C PRO A 826 -46.23 11.66 0.84
N GLU A 827 -46.62 12.64 0.03
CA GLU A 827 -45.85 13.86 -0.17
C GLU A 827 -45.63 14.52 1.19
N ALA A 828 -44.40 14.46 1.71
CA ALA A 828 -44.05 15.15 2.94
C ALA A 828 -44.18 16.66 2.70
N GLU A 829 -45.05 17.31 3.48
CA GLU A 829 -45.14 18.77 3.56
C GLU A 829 -43.80 19.34 4.02
N THR A 830 -43.11 20.01 3.11
CA THR A 830 -41.92 20.80 3.40
C THR A 830 -42.32 22.06 4.19
N PRO A 831 -41.77 22.33 5.39
CA PRO A 831 -41.81 23.67 5.95
C PRO A 831 -40.94 24.60 5.09
N ALA A 832 -41.52 25.72 4.68
CA ALA A 832 -40.93 26.65 3.73
C ALA A 832 -39.65 27.36 4.24
N ALA A 833 -38.63 27.32 3.37
CA ALA A 833 -37.65 28.35 3.02
C ALA A 833 -36.49 28.74 3.98
N ALA A 834 -35.27 28.36 3.57
CA ALA A 834 -34.22 29.31 3.16
C ALA A 834 -33.38 28.71 2.02
N ALA A 835 -33.23 29.46 0.93
CA ALA A 835 -32.71 29.09 -0.39
C ALA A 835 -31.19 28.81 -0.43
N GLY A 836 -30.65 28.01 -1.36
CA GLY A 836 -31.27 27.32 -2.49
C GLY A 836 -30.30 26.40 -3.24
N GLU A 837 -30.86 25.47 -4.01
CA GLU A 837 -30.23 24.70 -5.09
C GLU A 837 -31.34 24.11 -5.99
N PRO A 838 -31.09 23.87 -7.30
CA PRO A 838 -32.15 23.65 -8.28
C PRO A 838 -32.67 22.20 -8.35
N ALA A 839 -34.00 22.13 -8.33
CA ALA A 839 -34.94 21.03 -8.60
C ALA A 839 -34.44 19.77 -9.34
N ALA A 840 -34.57 18.63 -8.67
CA ALA A 840 -34.56 17.29 -9.26
C ALA A 840 -35.95 16.93 -9.81
N THR A 841 -36.03 16.60 -11.10
CA THR A 841 -37.24 16.09 -11.77
C THR A 841 -37.26 14.55 -11.77
N ALA A 842 -38.46 14.01 -11.48
CA ALA A 842 -38.83 12.59 -11.41
C ALA A 842 -38.78 11.86 -12.78
N PRO A 843 -38.85 10.51 -12.81
CA PRO A 843 -38.12 9.69 -13.79
C PRO A 843 -38.91 9.40 -15.08
N ALA A 844 -38.20 9.44 -16.21
CA ALA A 844 -38.63 8.88 -17.48
C ALA A 844 -37.78 7.64 -17.83
N SER A 845 -38.47 6.63 -18.36
CA SER A 845 -38.06 5.30 -18.84
C SER A 845 -36.57 4.98 -18.99
N ALA A 846 -36.23 3.78 -18.50
CA ALA A 846 -34.97 3.06 -18.61
C ALA A 846 -34.27 3.19 -19.97
N THR A 847 -33.42 4.20 -20.08
CA THR A 847 -32.29 4.26 -21.00
C THR A 847 -31.09 4.68 -20.16
N THR A 848 -30.02 3.89 -20.25
CA THR A 848 -28.80 3.98 -19.44
C THR A 848 -28.24 5.40 -19.48
N ARG A 849 -28.54 6.22 -18.45
CA ARG A 849 -27.88 7.50 -18.23
C ARG A 849 -26.40 7.19 -17.94
N PRO A 850 -25.42 7.85 -18.58
CA PRO A 850 -24.04 7.70 -18.17
C PRO A 850 -23.91 8.13 -16.71
N THR A 851 -23.22 7.33 -15.90
CA THR A 851 -23.05 7.50 -14.45
C THR A 851 -22.26 8.76 -14.08
N ARG A 852 -21.67 9.46 -15.07
CA ARG A 852 -20.86 10.68 -14.95
C ARG A 852 -21.24 11.69 -16.03
N ALA A 853 -21.04 12.98 -15.75
CA ALA A 853 -21.25 14.03 -16.74
C ALA A 853 -20.22 13.90 -17.88
N PHE A 854 -20.61 14.22 -19.12
CA PHE A 854 -19.72 14.10 -20.29
C PHE A 854 -18.40 14.84 -20.09
N ALA A 855 -18.43 16.05 -19.52
CA ALA A 855 -17.24 16.88 -19.29
C ALA A 855 -16.26 16.29 -18.27
N GLU A 856 -16.73 15.45 -17.33
CA GLU A 856 -15.85 14.75 -16.38
C GLU A 856 -15.09 13.59 -17.05
N VAL A 857 -15.68 13.00 -18.09
CA VAL A 857 -15.09 11.91 -18.85
C VAL A 857 -14.22 12.43 -19.99
N TRP A 858 -14.64 13.53 -20.62
CA TRP A 858 -14.01 14.14 -21.77
C TRP A 858 -13.72 15.63 -21.50
N PRO A 859 -12.66 15.93 -20.70
CA PRO A 859 -12.18 17.30 -20.53
C PRO A 859 -11.77 17.93 -21.86
N ASP A 860 -11.73 19.26 -21.89
CA ASP A 860 -11.18 20.01 -23.03
C ASP A 860 -9.73 19.55 -23.29
N ASP A 861 -9.37 19.42 -24.56
CA ASP A 861 -8.07 18.91 -25.07
C ASP A 861 -7.74 17.43 -24.78
N ALA A 862 -8.60 16.68 -24.06
CA ALA A 862 -8.36 15.27 -23.77
C ALA A 862 -8.25 14.43 -25.06
N GLY A 863 -7.13 13.71 -25.21
CA GLY A 863 -6.88 12.84 -26.36
C GLY A 863 -6.54 13.53 -27.67
N THR A 864 -6.29 14.85 -27.65
CA THR A 864 -5.99 15.66 -28.84
C THR A 864 -4.52 15.67 -29.28
N LEU A 865 -3.60 15.16 -28.44
CA LEU A 865 -2.17 15.14 -28.76
C LEU A 865 -1.91 14.45 -30.11
N PRO A 866 -1.17 15.09 -31.03
CA PRO A 866 -0.92 14.53 -32.36
C PRO A 866 -0.04 13.28 -32.29
N ALA A 867 -0.20 12.38 -33.27
CA ALA A 867 0.65 11.21 -33.39
C ALA A 867 2.05 11.58 -33.89
N VAL A 868 3.08 11.13 -33.18
CA VAL A 868 4.46 11.11 -33.70
C VAL A 868 4.68 9.79 -34.42
N VAL A 869 4.44 9.80 -35.74
CA VAL A 869 4.56 8.62 -36.59
C VAL A 869 6.04 8.36 -36.89
N ASP A 870 6.55 7.24 -36.39
CA ASP A 870 7.96 6.87 -36.49
C ASP A 870 8.32 5.99 -37.70
N GLY A 871 7.30 5.49 -38.42
CA GLY A 871 7.49 4.61 -39.58
C GLY A 871 8.04 3.22 -39.23
N ALA A 872 8.15 2.87 -37.95
CA ALA A 872 8.64 1.57 -37.52
C ALA A 872 7.60 0.47 -37.80
N ALA A 873 8.07 -0.68 -38.25
CA ALA A 873 7.23 -1.89 -38.30
C ALA A 873 7.33 -2.61 -36.96
N ILE A 874 6.22 -3.17 -36.48
CA ILE A 874 6.20 -3.90 -35.21
C ILE A 874 5.81 -5.36 -35.42
N THR A 875 6.26 -6.22 -34.53
CA THR A 875 5.75 -7.59 -34.37
C THR A 875 5.52 -7.87 -32.90
N ALA A 876 4.31 -8.32 -32.54
CA ALA A 876 3.96 -8.66 -31.16
C ALA A 876 3.83 -10.18 -30.99
N VAL A 877 4.58 -10.76 -30.06
CA VAL A 877 4.60 -12.20 -29.76
C VAL A 877 4.84 -12.43 -28.27
N TRP A 878 4.43 -13.58 -27.73
CA TRP A 878 4.84 -13.97 -26.38
C TRP A 878 6.36 -14.06 -26.28
N ASP A 879 6.97 -13.45 -25.25
CA ASP A 879 8.42 -13.53 -25.04
C ASP A 879 8.83 -14.95 -24.63
N ASP A 880 8.07 -15.51 -23.69
CA ASP A 880 8.10 -16.91 -23.28
C ASP A 880 6.65 -17.43 -23.12
N PRO A 881 6.16 -18.26 -24.06
CA PRO A 881 4.82 -18.85 -24.00
C PRO A 881 4.60 -19.83 -22.83
N ASP A 882 5.67 -20.41 -22.28
CA ASP A 882 5.62 -21.46 -21.26
C ASP A 882 5.83 -20.90 -19.84
N ALA A 883 6.11 -19.59 -19.72
CA ALA A 883 6.22 -18.89 -18.44
C ALA A 883 4.92 -18.95 -17.62
N SER A 884 5.07 -19.03 -16.29
CA SER A 884 3.94 -19.03 -15.33
C SER A 884 3.13 -17.72 -15.34
N SER A 885 3.77 -16.61 -15.71
CA SER A 885 3.15 -15.32 -16.03
C SER A 885 3.73 -14.82 -17.35
N ARG A 886 2.92 -14.82 -18.41
CA ARG A 886 3.41 -14.51 -19.76
C ARG A 886 3.42 -13.01 -20.02
N MET A 887 4.50 -12.55 -20.65
CA MET A 887 4.67 -11.18 -21.13
C MET A 887 4.66 -11.14 -22.66
N LEU A 888 3.95 -10.16 -23.21
CA LEU A 888 3.91 -9.90 -24.64
C LEU A 888 5.08 -8.98 -24.99
N ALA A 889 5.99 -9.47 -25.83
CA ALA A 889 7.11 -8.72 -26.39
C ALA A 889 6.70 -8.01 -27.68
N VAL A 890 7.24 -6.80 -27.88
CA VAL A 890 7.08 -6.03 -29.12
C VAL A 890 8.46 -5.86 -29.76
N ASP A 891 8.65 -6.47 -30.92
CA ASP A 891 9.82 -6.30 -31.77
C ASP A 891 9.60 -5.07 -32.67
N ILE A 892 10.45 -4.04 -32.54
CA ILE A 892 10.40 -2.78 -33.28
C ILE A 892 11.49 -2.77 -34.35
N ASP A 893 11.10 -2.75 -35.62
CA ASP A 893 12.00 -2.61 -36.76
C ASP A 893 12.08 -1.13 -37.19
N VAL A 894 13.24 -0.52 -36.96
CA VAL A 894 13.47 0.92 -37.17
C VAL A 894 14.03 1.15 -38.58
N PRO A 895 13.36 1.94 -39.45
CA PRO A 895 13.80 2.11 -40.83
C PRO A 895 15.23 2.66 -40.95
N GLY A 896 16.07 1.95 -41.70
CA GLY A 896 17.45 2.37 -41.97
C GLY A 896 18.43 2.19 -40.81
N GLN A 897 18.03 1.51 -39.72
CA GLN A 897 18.89 1.24 -38.57
C GLN A 897 19.43 -0.21 -38.63
N SER A 898 20.74 -0.38 -38.47
CA SER A 898 21.36 -1.70 -38.29
C SER A 898 21.23 -2.18 -36.84
N GLY A 899 21.08 -3.49 -36.62
CA GLY A 899 20.98 -4.11 -35.29
C GLY A 899 19.56 -4.41 -34.80
N GLY A 900 18.54 -4.02 -35.57
CA GLY A 900 17.15 -4.42 -35.33
C GLY A 900 16.82 -5.84 -35.86
N PRO A 901 15.60 -6.35 -35.59
CA PRO A 901 14.54 -5.71 -34.82
C PRO A 901 14.88 -5.61 -33.32
N PHE A 902 14.48 -4.50 -32.69
CA PHE A 902 14.73 -4.22 -31.28
C PHE A 902 13.57 -4.74 -30.43
N ARG A 903 13.83 -5.71 -29.57
CA ARG A 903 12.79 -6.33 -28.72
C ARG A 903 12.53 -5.54 -27.46
N VAL A 904 11.26 -5.28 -27.18
CA VAL A 904 10.79 -4.64 -25.95
C VAL A 904 9.91 -5.61 -25.16
N THR A 905 10.35 -5.97 -23.95
CA THR A 905 9.55 -6.67 -22.93
C THR A 905 9.61 -5.83 -21.66
N LYS A 906 8.48 -5.30 -21.16
CA LYS A 906 8.49 -4.27 -20.10
C LYS A 906 7.56 -4.59 -18.93
N GLY A 907 8.11 -4.59 -17.71
CA GLY A 907 7.38 -4.49 -16.44
C GLY A 907 7.63 -3.16 -15.70
N TRP A 908 8.41 -2.25 -16.30
CA TRP A 908 8.75 -0.94 -15.77
C TRP A 908 8.72 0.11 -16.89
N PHE A 909 8.11 1.26 -16.63
CA PHE A 909 7.69 2.24 -17.66
C PHE A 909 8.27 3.64 -17.45
N TYR A 910 9.14 3.87 -16.46
CA TYR A 910 9.68 5.20 -16.16
C TYR A 910 10.36 5.86 -17.36
N ASP A 911 11.05 5.09 -18.20
CA ASP A 911 11.68 5.59 -19.42
C ASP A 911 10.68 6.17 -20.43
N LEU A 912 9.48 5.58 -20.49
CA LEU A 912 8.37 6.07 -21.30
C LEU A 912 7.61 7.21 -20.59
N GLU A 913 7.35 7.08 -19.29
CA GLU A 913 6.56 8.03 -18.49
C GLU A 913 7.29 9.35 -18.22
N ARG A 914 8.62 9.30 -18.02
CA ARG A 914 9.42 10.45 -17.56
C ARG A 914 10.52 10.85 -18.52
N GLU A 915 10.99 9.94 -19.38
CA GLU A 915 12.16 10.19 -20.23
C GLU A 915 11.85 10.20 -21.74
N GLY A 916 10.62 9.88 -22.16
CA GLY A 916 10.22 9.93 -23.56
C GLY A 916 10.99 8.97 -24.48
N GLN A 917 11.52 7.88 -23.91
CA GLN A 917 12.36 6.91 -24.61
C GLN A 917 12.01 5.47 -24.22
N CYS A 918 12.46 4.51 -25.02
CA CYS A 918 12.12 3.11 -24.85
C CYS A 918 13.37 2.23 -24.82
N ALA A 919 13.64 1.63 -23.67
CA ALA A 919 14.63 0.60 -23.49
C ALA A 919 14.24 -0.68 -24.27
N ALA A 920 15.19 -1.21 -25.03
CA ALA A 920 15.04 -2.40 -25.86
C ALA A 920 16.31 -3.24 -25.90
N ARG A 921 16.16 -4.44 -26.46
CA ARG A 921 17.26 -5.37 -26.77
C ARG A 921 17.51 -5.45 -28.27
N SER A 922 18.75 -5.24 -28.70
CA SER A 922 19.15 -5.50 -30.09
C SER A 922 19.10 -6.99 -30.43
N ALA A 923 19.09 -7.31 -31.72
CA ALA A 923 19.18 -8.71 -32.18
C ALA A 923 20.48 -9.39 -31.70
N ALA A 924 21.58 -8.63 -31.59
CA ALA A 924 22.87 -9.13 -31.11
C ALA A 924 22.83 -9.49 -29.62
N ALA A 925 22.25 -8.63 -28.78
CA ALA A 925 22.08 -8.91 -27.35
C ALA A 925 21.20 -10.14 -27.09
N ARG A 926 20.15 -10.31 -27.90
CA ARG A 926 19.29 -11.51 -27.85
C ARG A 926 20.04 -12.79 -28.21
N ALA A 927 20.90 -12.73 -29.23
CA ALA A 927 21.70 -13.89 -29.64
C ALA A 927 22.81 -14.25 -28.63
N ALA A 928 23.29 -13.27 -27.87
CA ALA A 928 24.32 -13.45 -26.84
C ALA A 928 23.80 -14.08 -25.53
N GLY A 929 22.50 -14.39 -25.43
CA GLY A 929 21.91 -15.00 -24.23
C GLY A 929 21.85 -14.07 -23.02
N ALA A 930 21.93 -12.75 -23.22
CA ALA A 930 21.77 -11.78 -22.14
C ALA A 930 20.34 -11.86 -21.55
N ASN A 931 20.23 -11.79 -20.21
CA ASN A 931 18.98 -11.96 -19.44
C ASN A 931 17.78 -11.20 -20.03
N HIS A 932 16.58 -11.70 -19.73
CA HIS A 932 15.30 -11.12 -20.15
C HIS A 932 15.09 -9.64 -19.74
N HIS A 933 15.87 -9.14 -18.78
CA HIS A 933 15.78 -7.78 -18.23
C HIS A 933 16.90 -6.81 -18.65
N GLY A 934 17.91 -7.28 -19.39
CA GLY A 934 18.97 -6.40 -19.92
C GLY A 934 18.48 -5.57 -21.11
N HIS A 935 18.96 -4.34 -21.26
CA HIS A 935 18.72 -3.48 -22.42
C HIS A 935 20.04 -2.87 -22.88
N ASP A 936 20.29 -2.91 -24.18
CA ASP A 936 21.50 -2.40 -24.85
C ASP A 936 21.17 -1.35 -25.92
N ALA A 937 19.88 -1.03 -26.08
CA ALA A 937 19.38 -0.06 -27.04
C ALA A 937 18.32 0.84 -26.39
N TRP A 938 18.40 2.14 -26.63
CA TRP A 938 17.47 3.16 -26.18
C TRP A 938 16.90 3.90 -27.39
N LEU A 939 15.62 3.66 -27.66
CA LEU A 939 14.92 4.24 -28.80
C LEU A 939 14.30 5.57 -28.35
N HIS A 940 14.57 6.66 -29.07
CA HIS A 940 13.96 7.95 -28.80
C HIS A 940 13.64 8.70 -30.10
N TRP A 941 12.69 9.64 -30.03
CA TRP A 941 12.40 10.54 -31.15
C TRP A 941 13.48 11.61 -31.24
N ASP A 942 14.06 11.80 -32.42
CA ASP A 942 14.90 12.95 -32.74
C ASP A 942 14.07 13.94 -33.57
N ALA A 943 13.68 15.05 -32.95
CA ALA A 943 12.88 16.08 -33.59
C ALA A 943 13.63 16.81 -34.72
N ALA A 944 14.96 16.92 -34.63
CA ALA A 944 15.76 17.56 -35.68
C ALA A 944 15.91 16.65 -36.90
N ALA A 945 16.07 15.34 -36.67
CA ALA A 945 16.16 14.34 -37.74
C ALA A 945 14.78 13.88 -38.26
N GLY A 946 13.70 14.17 -37.53
CA GLY A 946 12.34 13.76 -37.86
C GLY A 946 12.16 12.24 -37.94
N ARG A 947 12.90 11.48 -37.12
CA ARG A 947 12.89 10.01 -37.13
C ARG A 947 13.19 9.43 -35.75
N LEU A 948 12.82 8.16 -35.59
CA LEU A 948 13.23 7.37 -34.43
C LEU A 948 14.71 7.01 -34.57
N VAL A 949 15.48 7.23 -33.50
CA VAL A 949 16.91 6.94 -33.44
C VAL A 949 17.19 5.99 -32.28
N VAL A 950 18.30 5.26 -32.40
CA VAL A 950 18.71 4.27 -31.40
C VAL A 950 20.05 4.71 -30.81
N SER A 951 20.08 4.83 -29.50
CA SER A 951 21.28 5.12 -28.71
C SER A 951 21.74 3.87 -27.95
N PRO A 952 23.04 3.63 -27.80
CA PRO A 952 23.56 2.60 -26.89
C PRO A 952 23.42 2.99 -25.41
N HIS A 953 23.24 4.29 -25.11
CA HIS A 953 23.20 4.84 -23.76
C HIS A 953 21.83 5.43 -23.41
N ARG A 954 21.40 5.24 -22.15
CA ARG A 954 20.14 5.78 -21.60
C ARG A 954 20.11 7.30 -21.63
N ASN A 955 21.21 7.94 -21.24
CA ASN A 955 21.41 9.36 -21.42
C ASN A 955 22.24 9.58 -22.69
N TRP A 956 21.55 9.58 -23.83
CA TRP A 956 22.13 9.81 -25.14
C TRP A 956 22.70 11.23 -25.33
N ARG A 957 22.35 12.18 -24.45
CA ARG A 957 22.90 13.56 -24.47
C ARG A 957 24.30 13.63 -23.90
N THR A 958 24.56 12.85 -22.84
CA THR A 958 25.85 12.83 -22.16
C THR A 958 26.69 11.59 -22.52
N GLY A 959 26.11 10.62 -23.22
CA GLY A 959 26.74 9.32 -23.50
C GLY A 959 26.92 8.47 -22.25
N ALA A 960 25.99 8.56 -21.29
CA ALA A 960 26.05 7.83 -20.02
C ALA A 960 24.82 6.92 -19.84
N ASP A 961 24.93 5.88 -19.02
CA ASP A 961 23.84 4.91 -18.78
C ASP A 961 22.86 5.31 -17.66
N GLY A 962 23.06 6.50 -17.07
CA GLY A 962 22.15 7.10 -16.09
C GLY A 962 20.85 7.67 -16.70
N PRO A 963 19.91 8.15 -15.86
CA PRO A 963 18.67 8.79 -16.32
C PRO A 963 18.88 9.91 -17.33
N LEU A 964 17.91 10.12 -18.22
CA LEU A 964 17.97 11.23 -19.18
C LEU A 964 17.87 12.57 -18.43
N THR A 965 18.91 13.39 -18.51
CA THR A 965 18.97 14.70 -17.83
C THR A 965 19.32 15.83 -18.79
N GLY A 966 18.77 17.01 -18.53
CA GLY A 966 19.11 18.27 -19.21
C GLY A 966 18.44 18.41 -20.59
N GLY A 967 17.49 19.35 -20.73
CA GLY A 967 16.70 19.59 -21.94
C GLY A 967 15.33 18.92 -21.94
N ASP A 968 14.49 19.23 -22.93
CA ASP A 968 13.09 18.78 -23.00
C ASP A 968 12.96 17.26 -23.17
N VAL A 969 11.89 16.66 -22.64
CA VAL A 969 11.61 15.24 -22.80
C VAL A 969 11.08 14.97 -24.22
N PRO A 970 11.64 13.99 -24.98
CA PRO A 970 11.12 13.63 -26.30
C PRO A 970 9.67 13.12 -26.25
N PRO A 971 8.87 13.31 -27.31
CA PRO A 971 7.52 12.77 -27.35
C PRO A 971 7.51 11.26 -27.57
N LEU A 972 6.46 10.59 -27.09
CA LEU A 972 6.23 9.17 -27.39
C LEU A 972 5.79 8.97 -28.83
N THR A 973 6.38 7.97 -29.49
CA THR A 973 6.09 7.63 -30.88
C THR A 973 5.02 6.54 -31.01
N THR A 974 4.55 6.30 -32.24
CA THR A 974 3.54 5.26 -32.52
C THR A 974 3.98 3.84 -32.14
N SER A 975 5.25 3.47 -32.31
CA SER A 975 5.76 2.17 -31.83
C SER A 975 5.85 2.09 -30.30
N MET A 976 6.19 3.19 -29.62
CA MET A 976 6.16 3.28 -28.15
C MET A 976 4.74 3.18 -27.60
N ALA A 977 3.77 3.81 -28.27
CA ALA A 977 2.35 3.65 -27.94
C ALA A 977 1.91 2.18 -28.09
N ALA A 978 2.41 1.47 -29.10
CA ALA A 978 2.14 0.03 -29.24
C ALA A 978 2.72 -0.80 -28.09
N VAL A 979 3.94 -0.48 -27.61
CA VAL A 979 4.54 -1.10 -26.42
C VAL A 979 3.65 -0.88 -25.18
N VAL A 980 3.21 0.36 -24.94
CA VAL A 980 2.32 0.70 -23.83
C VAL A 980 1.03 -0.13 -23.90
N LEU A 981 0.38 -0.20 -25.06
CA LEU A 981 -0.87 -0.95 -25.22
C LEU A 981 -0.67 -2.46 -25.14
N ALA A 982 0.42 -3.00 -25.69
CA ALA A 982 0.76 -4.43 -25.62
C ALA A 982 0.89 -4.93 -24.17
N SER A 983 1.30 -4.06 -23.24
CA SER A 983 1.39 -4.39 -21.81
C SER A 983 0.06 -4.77 -21.16
N LEU A 984 -1.07 -4.29 -21.71
CA LEU A 984 -2.40 -4.70 -21.25
C LEU A 984 -2.75 -6.15 -21.63
N CYS A 985 -1.96 -6.76 -22.53
CA CYS A 985 -2.13 -8.16 -22.88
C CYS A 985 -1.32 -9.11 -21.99
N HIS A 986 -0.45 -8.62 -21.09
CA HIS A 986 0.28 -9.47 -20.15
C HIS A 986 -0.68 -10.25 -19.25
N ASP A 987 -0.25 -11.40 -18.73
CA ASP A 987 -1.04 -12.11 -17.72
C ASP A 987 -1.15 -11.27 -16.41
N ASP A 988 -0.10 -10.52 -16.07
CA ASP A 988 -0.13 -9.42 -15.09
C ASP A 988 -0.10 -8.06 -15.80
N ALA A 989 -1.29 -7.58 -16.17
CA ALA A 989 -1.47 -6.39 -16.98
C ALA A 989 -1.00 -5.11 -16.26
N GLN A 990 -0.22 -4.29 -16.96
CA GLN A 990 0.37 -3.05 -16.45
C GLN A 990 -0.62 -1.87 -16.48
N VAL A 991 -1.80 -2.07 -15.91
CA VAL A 991 -2.94 -1.13 -15.97
C VAL A 991 -2.56 0.24 -15.41
N TRP A 992 -1.80 0.27 -14.32
CA TRP A 992 -1.37 1.50 -13.67
C TRP A 992 -0.52 2.38 -14.60
N SER A 993 0.49 1.80 -15.25
CA SER A 993 1.41 2.55 -16.14
C SER A 993 0.67 3.12 -17.36
N VAL A 994 -0.24 2.33 -17.94
CA VAL A 994 -1.07 2.81 -19.06
C VAL A 994 -1.99 3.95 -18.63
N GLN A 995 -2.57 3.87 -17.42
CA GLN A 995 -3.36 4.96 -16.85
C GLN A 995 -2.52 6.23 -16.65
N THR A 996 -1.31 6.11 -16.12
CA THR A 996 -0.37 7.22 -15.95
C THR A 996 -0.06 7.89 -17.29
N VAL A 997 0.33 7.10 -18.31
CA VAL A 997 0.63 7.61 -19.67
C VAL A 997 -0.56 8.35 -20.28
N VAL A 998 -1.77 7.83 -20.11
CA VAL A 998 -3.00 8.46 -20.63
C VAL A 998 -3.33 9.75 -19.88
N ARG A 999 -3.24 9.77 -18.54
CA ARG A 999 -3.67 10.90 -17.71
C ARG A 999 -2.66 12.04 -17.68
N GLU A 1000 -1.37 11.74 -17.77
CA GLU A 1000 -0.33 12.75 -17.93
C GLU A 1000 -0.29 13.32 -19.36
N GLY A 1001 -1.17 12.87 -20.25
CA GLY A 1001 -1.31 13.41 -21.59
C GLY A 1001 -0.13 13.07 -22.51
N LEU A 1002 0.58 11.97 -22.25
CA LEU A 1002 1.76 11.57 -23.04
C LEU A 1002 1.38 10.93 -24.39
N LEU A 1003 0.13 10.52 -24.56
CA LEU A 1003 -0.42 9.97 -25.80
C LEU A 1003 -1.79 10.57 -26.12
N GLY A 1004 -2.02 10.81 -27.42
CA GLY A 1004 -3.35 11.15 -27.94
C GLY A 1004 -3.98 10.00 -28.72
N SER A 1005 -5.28 10.12 -28.99
CA SER A 1005 -6.05 9.09 -29.69
C SER A 1005 -5.53 8.80 -31.11
N ALA A 1006 -4.88 9.77 -31.75
CA ALA A 1006 -4.23 9.60 -33.04
C ALA A 1006 -3.08 8.57 -32.98
N ALA A 1007 -2.20 8.65 -31.96
CA ALA A 1007 -1.09 7.71 -31.77
C ALA A 1007 -1.62 6.31 -31.43
N VAL A 1008 -2.62 6.24 -30.56
CA VAL A 1008 -3.30 5.00 -30.19
C VAL A 1008 -3.95 4.33 -31.41
N THR A 1009 -4.59 5.11 -32.30
CA THR A 1009 -5.19 4.56 -33.53
C THR A 1009 -4.15 3.86 -34.41
N VAL A 1010 -2.99 4.48 -34.62
CA VAL A 1010 -1.91 3.89 -35.42
C VAL A 1010 -1.35 2.64 -34.73
N ALA A 1011 -1.09 2.72 -33.43
CA ALA A 1011 -0.54 1.61 -32.65
C ALA A 1011 -1.49 0.39 -32.63
N VAL A 1012 -2.78 0.60 -32.41
CA VAL A 1012 -3.78 -0.48 -32.38
C VAL A 1012 -3.90 -1.16 -33.74
N ARG A 1013 -3.92 -0.39 -34.84
CA ARG A 1013 -3.92 -0.95 -36.20
C ARG A 1013 -2.69 -1.81 -36.49
N ALA A 1014 -1.54 -1.43 -35.94
CA ALA A 1014 -0.30 -2.19 -36.09
C ALA A 1014 -0.29 -3.47 -35.21
N LEU A 1015 -0.94 -3.45 -34.04
CA LEU A 1015 -1.00 -4.59 -33.12
C LEU A 1015 -2.02 -5.67 -33.53
N LEU A 1016 -3.19 -5.26 -34.03
CA LEU A 1016 -4.33 -6.17 -34.31
C LEU A 1016 -4.04 -7.36 -35.23
N PRO A 1017 -3.17 -7.26 -36.26
CA PRO A 1017 -2.84 -8.40 -37.11
C PRO A 1017 -2.10 -9.56 -36.43
N HIS A 1018 -1.56 -9.36 -35.21
CA HIS A 1018 -0.77 -10.38 -34.52
C HIS A 1018 -1.63 -11.32 -33.67
N PRO A 1019 -1.46 -12.65 -33.78
CA PRO A 1019 -2.35 -13.63 -33.14
C PRO A 1019 -2.30 -13.63 -31.60
N ASP A 1020 -1.16 -13.24 -31.03
CA ASP A 1020 -0.97 -13.17 -29.57
C ASP A 1020 -1.60 -11.91 -28.95
N VAL A 1021 -2.00 -10.94 -29.77
CA VAL A 1021 -2.70 -9.73 -29.34
C VAL A 1021 -4.20 -10.04 -29.22
N THR A 1022 -4.74 -9.86 -28.02
CA THR A 1022 -6.18 -10.03 -27.77
C THR A 1022 -6.80 -8.73 -27.23
N PRO A 1023 -7.56 -8.00 -28.06
CA PRO A 1023 -8.23 -6.77 -27.63
C PRO A 1023 -9.12 -6.94 -26.39
N ALA A 1024 -9.64 -8.15 -26.15
CA ALA A 1024 -10.44 -8.45 -24.97
C ALA A 1024 -9.70 -8.22 -23.64
N ARG A 1025 -8.37 -8.42 -23.59
CA ARG A 1025 -7.55 -8.16 -22.39
C ARG A 1025 -7.40 -6.66 -22.11
N MET A 1026 -7.40 -5.82 -23.15
CA MET A 1026 -7.30 -4.37 -23.04
C MET A 1026 -8.58 -3.69 -22.52
N MET A 1027 -9.72 -4.37 -22.63
CA MET A 1027 -11.05 -3.83 -22.30
C MET A 1027 -11.27 -3.53 -20.82
N LYS A 1028 -10.52 -4.19 -19.92
CA LYS A 1028 -10.68 -4.01 -18.47
C LYS A 1028 -10.50 -2.55 -18.06
N LEU A 1029 -9.50 -1.88 -18.62
CA LEU A 1029 -9.18 -0.47 -18.30
C LEU A 1029 -10.33 0.47 -18.69
N LEU A 1030 -10.82 0.38 -19.92
CA LEU A 1030 -11.95 1.19 -20.41
C LEU A 1030 -13.23 0.92 -19.61
N GLU A 1031 -13.46 -0.30 -19.13
CA GLU A 1031 -14.62 -0.63 -18.31
C GLU A 1031 -14.52 -0.08 -16.87
N SER A 1032 -13.33 -0.15 -16.27
CA SER A 1032 -13.11 0.32 -14.89
C SER A 1032 -12.92 1.83 -14.79
N ASP A 1033 -12.41 2.47 -15.84
CA ASP A 1033 -12.14 3.90 -15.84
C ASP A 1033 -12.54 4.59 -17.16
N PRO A 1034 -13.78 5.11 -17.23
CA PRO A 1034 -14.26 5.83 -18.40
C PRO A 1034 -13.43 7.06 -18.76
N THR A 1035 -12.69 7.67 -17.82
CA THR A 1035 -11.90 8.90 -18.07
C THR A 1035 -10.72 8.67 -19.03
N THR A 1036 -10.38 7.41 -19.31
CA THR A 1036 -9.38 7.05 -20.32
C THR A 1036 -9.95 7.01 -21.74
N LEU A 1037 -11.28 7.04 -21.90
CA LEU A 1037 -11.98 6.93 -23.17
C LEU A 1037 -11.57 7.98 -24.23
N PRO A 1038 -11.30 9.26 -23.90
CA PRO A 1038 -10.87 10.25 -24.91
C PRO A 1038 -9.61 9.86 -25.67
N VAL A 1039 -8.68 9.16 -25.01
CA VAL A 1039 -7.43 8.66 -25.62
C VAL A 1039 -7.62 7.24 -26.18
N LEU A 1040 -8.38 6.40 -25.48
CA LEU A 1040 -8.44 4.96 -25.73
C LEU A 1040 -9.65 4.47 -26.55
N TRP A 1041 -10.57 5.34 -26.99
CA TRP A 1041 -11.66 4.96 -27.90
C TRP A 1041 -11.21 4.14 -29.14
N PRO A 1042 -9.98 4.29 -29.71
CA PRO A 1042 -9.58 3.47 -30.86
C PRO A 1042 -9.50 1.98 -30.54
N LEU A 1043 -9.35 1.59 -29.25
CA LEU A 1043 -9.44 0.20 -28.79
C LEU A 1043 -10.86 -0.39 -28.93
N LEU A 1044 -11.87 0.43 -29.24
CA LEU A 1044 -13.24 -0.03 -29.51
C LEU A 1044 -13.51 -0.06 -31.02
N VAL A 1045 -13.16 1.01 -31.74
CA VAL A 1045 -13.48 1.18 -33.15
C VAL A 1045 -12.58 0.34 -34.06
N GLU A 1046 -11.27 0.33 -33.82
CA GLU A 1046 -10.31 -0.36 -34.71
C GLU A 1046 -10.41 -1.88 -34.65
N PRO A 1047 -10.67 -2.54 -33.50
CA PRO A 1047 -10.94 -3.97 -33.49
C PRO A 1047 -12.24 -4.35 -34.21
N VAL A 1048 -13.27 -3.49 -34.19
CA VAL A 1048 -14.50 -3.67 -34.98
C VAL A 1048 -14.18 -3.60 -36.47
N ARG A 1049 -13.42 -2.59 -36.90
CA ARG A 1049 -12.94 -2.45 -38.28
C ARG A 1049 -12.15 -3.68 -38.74
N HIS A 1050 -11.17 -4.11 -37.93
CA HIS A 1050 -10.34 -5.25 -38.24
C HIS A 1050 -11.15 -6.55 -38.32
N ALA A 1051 -12.03 -6.81 -37.36
CA ALA A 1051 -12.86 -8.02 -37.35
C ALA A 1051 -13.81 -8.09 -38.55
N ALA A 1052 -14.32 -6.95 -39.03
CA ALA A 1052 -15.14 -6.89 -40.23
C ALA A 1052 -14.36 -7.30 -41.50
N GLY A 1053 -13.07 -6.97 -41.56
CA GLY A 1053 -12.17 -7.32 -42.68
C GLY A 1053 -11.60 -8.74 -42.66
N LEU A 1054 -11.80 -9.51 -41.58
CA LEU A 1054 -11.36 -10.91 -41.50
C LEU A 1054 -12.33 -11.85 -42.22
N ASP A 1055 -11.83 -12.84 -42.94
CA ASP A 1055 -12.61 -13.95 -43.48
C ASP A 1055 -13.01 -14.96 -42.38
N GLY A 1056 -14.16 -15.61 -42.50
CA GLY A 1056 -14.58 -16.70 -41.60
C GLY A 1056 -15.52 -16.30 -40.45
N PRO A 1057 -15.54 -16.99 -39.29
CA PRO A 1057 -16.36 -16.61 -38.14
C PRO A 1057 -15.74 -15.43 -37.37
N ALA A 1058 -16.57 -14.60 -36.75
CA ALA A 1058 -16.11 -13.47 -35.93
C ALA A 1058 -15.17 -13.94 -34.79
N PRO A 1059 -14.08 -13.21 -34.50
CA PRO A 1059 -13.15 -13.56 -33.44
C PRO A 1059 -13.83 -13.65 -32.07
N ARG A 1060 -13.41 -14.59 -31.21
CA ARG A 1060 -13.98 -14.77 -29.87
C ARG A 1060 -13.86 -13.52 -29.01
N TRP A 1061 -12.76 -12.77 -29.14
CA TRP A 1061 -12.51 -11.54 -28.38
C TRP A 1061 -13.47 -10.39 -28.75
N LEU A 1062 -14.07 -10.40 -29.94
CA LEU A 1062 -14.93 -9.30 -30.43
C LEU A 1062 -16.15 -9.10 -29.53
N ASN A 1063 -16.68 -10.18 -28.97
CA ASN A 1063 -17.83 -10.13 -28.07
C ASN A 1063 -17.57 -9.21 -26.86
N ARG A 1064 -16.35 -9.23 -26.33
CA ARG A 1064 -15.93 -8.41 -25.19
C ARG A 1064 -15.72 -6.95 -25.57
N VAL A 1065 -15.21 -6.67 -26.77
CA VAL A 1065 -15.09 -5.31 -27.31
C VAL A 1065 -16.46 -4.67 -27.48
N LEU A 1066 -17.41 -5.40 -28.10
CA LEU A 1066 -18.78 -4.92 -28.27
C LEU A 1066 -19.50 -4.66 -26.94
N ASP A 1067 -19.21 -5.45 -25.89
CA ASP A 1067 -19.75 -5.20 -24.55
C ASP A 1067 -19.30 -3.84 -23.99
N VAL A 1068 -18.01 -3.52 -24.12
CA VAL A 1068 -17.48 -2.23 -23.62
C VAL A 1068 -17.88 -1.07 -24.52
N ALA A 1069 -17.98 -1.29 -25.84
CA ALA A 1069 -18.52 -0.29 -26.76
C ALA A 1069 -19.98 0.07 -26.43
N LEU A 1070 -20.82 -0.93 -26.15
CA LEU A 1070 -22.21 -0.70 -25.71
C LEU A 1070 -22.29 0.00 -24.36
N LEU A 1071 -21.39 -0.33 -23.43
CA LEU A 1071 -21.31 0.37 -22.13
C LEU A 1071 -21.07 1.87 -22.31
N HIS A 1072 -20.21 2.25 -23.26
CA HIS A 1072 -19.82 3.64 -23.51
C HIS A 1072 -20.56 4.31 -24.67
N ALA A 1073 -21.55 3.64 -25.27
CA ALA A 1073 -22.24 4.11 -26.47
C ALA A 1073 -22.84 5.53 -26.32
N PRO A 1074 -23.47 5.92 -25.19
CA PRO A 1074 -23.94 7.30 -25.00
C PRO A 1074 -22.81 8.34 -25.05
N LEU A 1075 -21.67 8.05 -24.43
CA LEU A 1075 -20.50 8.94 -24.42
C LEU A 1075 -19.84 9.00 -25.79
N LEU A 1076 -19.73 7.87 -26.50
CA LEU A 1076 -19.17 7.79 -27.85
C LEU A 1076 -20.03 8.53 -28.87
N ARG A 1077 -21.35 8.48 -28.73
CA ARG A 1077 -22.29 9.26 -29.55
C ARG A 1077 -22.16 10.75 -29.30
N GLU A 1078 -22.20 11.16 -28.03
CA GLU A 1078 -22.03 12.57 -27.67
C GLU A 1078 -20.67 13.12 -28.16
N ALA A 1079 -19.59 12.33 -28.07
CA ALA A 1079 -18.28 12.71 -28.60
C ALA A 1079 -18.28 12.84 -30.13
N ALA A 1080 -19.00 11.96 -30.85
CA ALA A 1080 -19.19 12.08 -32.29
C ALA A 1080 -19.98 13.35 -32.66
N ASP A 1081 -21.08 13.63 -31.95
CA ASP A 1081 -21.95 14.78 -32.19
C ASP A 1081 -21.22 16.11 -31.93
N ARG A 1082 -20.29 16.12 -30.97
CA ARG A 1082 -19.40 17.26 -30.67
C ARG A 1082 -18.18 17.36 -31.59
N GLY A 1083 -17.98 16.42 -32.51
CA GLY A 1083 -16.82 16.39 -33.41
C GLY A 1083 -15.49 16.04 -32.73
N LEU A 1084 -15.53 15.43 -31.55
CA LEU A 1084 -14.35 15.00 -30.77
C LEU A 1084 -13.79 13.65 -31.28
N LEU A 1085 -14.59 12.90 -32.04
CA LEU A 1085 -14.15 11.74 -32.81
C LEU A 1085 -13.86 12.14 -34.27
N PRO A 1086 -12.78 11.66 -34.89
CA PRO A 1086 -12.58 11.80 -36.33
C PRO A 1086 -13.80 11.25 -37.10
N ALA A 1087 -14.22 11.92 -38.17
CA ALA A 1087 -15.43 11.55 -38.92
C ALA A 1087 -15.45 10.08 -39.39
N ASP A 1088 -14.30 9.54 -39.82
CA ASP A 1088 -14.16 8.11 -40.17
C ASP A 1088 -14.42 7.19 -38.98
N ALA A 1089 -13.92 7.53 -37.79
CA ALA A 1089 -14.15 6.75 -36.58
C ALA A 1089 -15.59 6.86 -36.07
N ALA A 1090 -16.18 8.06 -36.13
CA ALA A 1090 -17.58 8.30 -35.78
C ALA A 1090 -18.56 7.48 -36.65
N ALA A 1091 -18.15 7.10 -37.87
CA ALA A 1091 -18.93 6.23 -38.74
C ALA A 1091 -18.86 4.73 -38.39
N TRP A 1092 -18.03 4.33 -37.42
CA TRP A 1092 -17.78 2.95 -36.99
C TRP A 1092 -17.56 1.96 -38.17
N PRO A 1093 -16.43 2.05 -38.87
CA PRO A 1093 -16.18 1.25 -40.06
C PRO A 1093 -16.27 -0.26 -39.77
N GLY A 1094 -17.03 -0.99 -40.57
CA GLY A 1094 -17.25 -2.44 -40.41
C GLY A 1094 -18.34 -2.84 -39.41
N LEU A 1095 -18.93 -1.90 -38.64
CA LEU A 1095 -19.95 -2.24 -37.63
C LEU A 1095 -21.26 -2.73 -38.26
N ARG A 1096 -21.73 -2.10 -39.34
CA ARG A 1096 -22.92 -2.55 -40.09
C ARG A 1096 -22.71 -3.93 -40.71
N ASP A 1097 -21.52 -4.18 -41.26
CA ASP A 1097 -21.15 -5.48 -41.82
C ASP A 1097 -21.25 -6.58 -40.74
N LEU A 1098 -20.77 -6.32 -39.52
CA LEU A 1098 -20.88 -7.25 -38.39
C LEU A 1098 -22.31 -7.43 -37.88
N ALA A 1099 -23.17 -6.41 -38.01
CA ALA A 1099 -24.60 -6.49 -37.67
C ALA A 1099 -25.41 -7.36 -38.66
N GLU A 1100 -24.91 -7.53 -39.88
CA GLU A 1100 -25.51 -8.34 -40.94
C GLU A 1100 -24.84 -9.71 -41.10
N ARG A 1101 -23.59 -9.86 -40.66
CA ARG A 1101 -22.78 -11.08 -40.79
C ARG A 1101 -23.44 -12.31 -40.16
N GLY A 1102 -23.48 -13.40 -40.94
CA GLY A 1102 -23.86 -14.74 -40.47
C GLY A 1102 -22.85 -15.32 -39.46
N GLY A 1103 -23.31 -16.14 -38.52
CA GLY A 1103 -22.47 -16.70 -37.44
C GLY A 1103 -23.06 -16.44 -36.05
N SER A 1104 -22.21 -16.11 -35.07
CA SER A 1104 -22.57 -15.89 -33.65
C SER A 1104 -23.78 -14.97 -33.48
N PRO A 1105 -24.95 -15.48 -33.03
CA PRO A 1105 -26.15 -14.66 -32.81
C PRO A 1105 -25.92 -13.53 -31.80
N THR A 1106 -25.05 -13.76 -30.81
CA THR A 1106 -24.71 -12.78 -29.77
C THR A 1106 -23.96 -11.58 -30.32
N VAL A 1107 -22.92 -11.81 -31.14
CA VAL A 1107 -22.13 -10.74 -31.78
C VAL A 1107 -23.04 -9.89 -32.69
N ARG A 1108 -23.85 -10.57 -33.51
CA ARG A 1108 -24.79 -9.91 -34.42
C ARG A 1108 -25.80 -9.04 -33.69
N ARG A 1109 -26.41 -9.55 -32.60
CA ARG A 1109 -27.34 -8.80 -31.76
C ARG A 1109 -26.69 -7.57 -31.16
N LYS A 1110 -25.49 -7.71 -30.57
CA LYS A 1110 -24.77 -6.60 -29.96
C LYS A 1110 -24.35 -5.54 -30.99
N ALA A 1111 -23.88 -5.96 -32.16
CA ALA A 1111 -23.54 -5.05 -33.25
C ALA A 1111 -24.76 -4.25 -33.72
N ARG A 1112 -25.93 -4.88 -33.88
CA ARG A 1112 -27.19 -4.17 -34.22
C ARG A 1112 -27.58 -3.13 -33.16
N THR A 1113 -27.56 -3.54 -31.89
CA THR A 1113 -27.85 -2.61 -30.79
C THR A 1113 -26.84 -1.46 -30.76
N LEU A 1114 -25.56 -1.72 -31.04
CA LEU A 1114 -24.55 -0.67 -31.08
C LEU A 1114 -24.81 0.29 -32.26
N VAL A 1115 -25.15 -0.21 -33.45
CA VAL A 1115 -25.55 0.61 -34.61
C VAL A 1115 -26.67 1.59 -34.22
N GLU A 1116 -27.72 1.11 -33.56
CA GLU A 1116 -28.84 1.95 -33.12
C GLU A 1116 -28.43 3.04 -32.13
N GLN A 1117 -27.42 2.77 -31.30
CA GLN A 1117 -27.00 3.68 -30.24
C GLN A 1117 -25.95 4.70 -30.67
N VAL A 1118 -24.99 4.34 -31.53
CA VAL A 1118 -23.83 5.20 -31.87
C VAL A 1118 -23.89 5.83 -33.25
N LEU A 1119 -24.68 5.30 -34.18
CA LEU A 1119 -24.83 5.87 -35.51
C LEU A 1119 -26.10 6.73 -35.57
N PRO A 1120 -26.09 7.85 -36.32
CA PRO A 1120 -27.31 8.58 -36.64
C PRO A 1120 -28.25 7.66 -37.43
N GLY A 1121 -29.54 7.76 -37.10
CA GLY A 1121 -30.63 6.98 -37.72
C GLY A 1121 -30.88 7.34 -39.18
#